data_AF-A0A6G1SFE1-F1
#
_entry.id   AF-A0A6G1SFE1-F1
#
_cell.length_a   1.000
_cell.length_b   1.000
_cell.length_c   1.000
_cell.angle_alpha   90.00
_cell.angle_beta   90.00
_cell.angle_gamma   90.00
#
_symmetry.space_group_name_H-M   'P 1'
#
loop_
_entity.id
_entity.type
_entity.pdbx_description
1 polymer ?
#
loop_
_entity_poly.entity_id
_entity_poly.type
_entity_poly.pdbx_seq_one_letter_code
_entity_poly.pdbx_strand_id
1 'polypeptide(L)'
;MKPASLTVVVPAATATCLFALLLALMVANSSGQLLWHQSDNMDEIIGRIDRVTPENCAVLDRNHLFLPMSTVSHIPDIKHFGIDPIYQNRTNLLQIHNIALNRAFFYSYILQKAQDEAEPGFMYYMLAASADVSANPSVNSSAIYYSPNRAFTPSYNGFFNKTMPLFAPRAYRIDDYNDPYQLKGVSTMNTIAVTDLGAIRPEMRDSNYTAEVYKINEWYSAWLPDLTKRHDSKPTYGVQISHANGTNETFVFHGPPGASDEPGPVKWQRPYYDCGRSNKWLVSASVPIADLFPRHTGWRHIELPIHVAASVIEMDFHRLDINQCPASEANGAESNYFADTAKCKRDTTTCEPIHGYGFRRGGYQCRCRPGHRLPKHVRAPYLGELIERASDFEYKQGFGCQKIENLAVKTQNVQPMTASERHKIISRIETVTGVSNSSQASRLDINQVAEEVRKPSLSREECQIRMNVDPSKLRMPGNIAHGKEHQFENQARAALRLSHFISSFLQVVDTNEMFAEFRVPDKPLTRDQVIGEALSTLIGDRQIVGLGVWFDRNQFPVKAKPNSYFAPYAYRLERNARNFFVLDMAARSPNQDDHYTQNESFQKLKTRWMTGTENLDMITVKANIRFNSSGLNLIKYDRYPIQYKVAQLEHGYWSEPFLDCGLHNQWLISYASPFFGPDKLRLRVEFKGVVVVNLKLSELDVNQCDADEYHVSNAFKGTHKCDRKSTRCFPTSGRKFESGGYRCECKQGYEYPFNQPTTYIDGQMMEAEYTNVLQGNPSRFDSLACRLVQY
;
A
#
# COMPACT_ATOMS: atom_id res chain seq x y z
N MET A 1 -64.39 -27.89 57.32
CA MET A 1 -63.72 -27.01 56.34
C MET A 1 -62.38 -27.62 55.93
N LYS A 2 -62.31 -28.12 54.70
CA LYS A 2 -61.09 -28.39 53.89
C LYS A 2 -61.63 -28.68 52.48
N PRO A 3 -61.31 -27.87 51.44
CA PRO A 3 -61.81 -28.09 50.10
C PRO A 3 -60.93 -29.09 49.35
N ALA A 4 -61.57 -29.86 48.46
CA ALA A 4 -60.97 -30.90 47.65
C ALA A 4 -59.95 -30.32 46.66
N SER A 5 -58.78 -30.98 46.56
CA SER A 5 -57.74 -30.71 45.57
C SER A 5 -58.12 -31.36 44.24
N LEU A 6 -58.54 -30.56 43.27
CA LEU A 6 -58.66 -30.96 41.86
C LEU A 6 -57.30 -30.79 41.18
N THR A 7 -56.59 -31.89 40.96
CA THR A 7 -55.39 -31.96 40.15
C THR A 7 -55.77 -31.96 38.67
N VAL A 8 -55.63 -30.81 38.01
CA VAL A 8 -55.74 -30.70 36.55
C VAL A 8 -54.46 -31.26 35.92
N VAL A 9 -54.54 -32.50 35.44
CA VAL A 9 -53.50 -33.11 34.61
C VAL A 9 -53.58 -32.48 33.23
N VAL A 10 -52.72 -31.49 32.95
CA VAL A 10 -52.54 -30.98 31.59
C VAL A 10 -51.70 -32.02 30.83
N PRO A 11 -52.19 -32.59 29.71
CA PRO A 11 -51.43 -33.57 28.95
C PRO A 11 -50.13 -32.92 28.43
N ALA A 12 -48.99 -33.60 28.60
CA ALA A 12 -47.68 -33.10 28.17
C ALA A 12 -47.66 -32.63 26.70
N ALA A 13 -48.50 -33.23 25.85
CA ALA A 13 -48.67 -32.86 24.45
C ALA A 13 -49.19 -31.43 24.21
N THR A 14 -50.08 -30.91 25.07
CA THR A 14 -50.61 -29.54 24.91
C THR A 14 -49.61 -28.48 25.37
N ALA A 15 -48.78 -28.79 26.37
CA ALA A 15 -47.70 -27.91 26.81
C ALA A 15 -46.58 -27.83 25.77
N THR A 16 -46.20 -28.95 25.13
CA THR A 16 -45.22 -28.94 24.03
C THR A 16 -45.75 -28.24 22.78
N CYS A 17 -47.04 -28.39 22.45
CA CYS A 17 -47.64 -27.65 21.34
C CYS A 17 -47.69 -26.14 21.61
N LEU A 18 -48.07 -25.71 22.82
CA LEU A 18 -48.05 -24.29 23.17
C LEU A 18 -46.64 -23.72 23.16
N PHE A 19 -45.64 -24.45 23.66
CA PHE A 19 -44.25 -24.03 23.64
C PHE A 19 -43.71 -23.95 22.21
N ALA A 20 -44.02 -24.91 21.35
CA ALA A 20 -43.64 -24.89 19.93
C ALA A 20 -44.33 -23.74 19.16
N LEU A 21 -45.58 -23.44 19.49
CA LEU A 21 -46.33 -22.33 18.88
C LEU A 21 -45.80 -20.97 19.36
N LEU A 22 -45.39 -20.86 20.64
CA LEU A 22 -44.72 -19.69 21.19
C LEU A 22 -43.33 -19.51 20.59
N LEU A 23 -42.58 -20.60 20.37
CA LEU A 23 -41.30 -20.59 19.67
C LEU A 23 -41.50 -20.16 18.21
N ALA A 24 -42.51 -20.68 17.52
CA ALA A 24 -42.85 -20.31 16.14
C ALA A 24 -43.28 -18.83 16.04
N LEU A 25 -44.05 -18.33 17.01
CA LEU A 25 -44.42 -16.91 17.10
C LEU A 25 -43.22 -16.01 17.44
N MET A 26 -42.31 -16.47 18.30
CA MET A 26 -41.06 -15.76 18.60
C MET A 26 -40.13 -15.70 17.38
N VAL A 27 -40.02 -16.81 16.62
CA VAL A 27 -39.26 -16.89 15.36
C VAL A 27 -39.92 -16.05 14.25
N ALA A 28 -41.26 -16.01 14.19
CA ALA A 28 -41.98 -15.15 13.26
C ALA A 28 -41.82 -13.66 13.60
N ASN A 29 -41.83 -13.29 14.90
CA ASN A 29 -41.66 -11.92 15.35
C ASN A 29 -40.22 -11.42 15.21
N SER A 30 -39.20 -12.27 15.40
CA SER A 30 -37.81 -11.91 15.12
C SER A 30 -37.55 -11.72 13.62
N SER A 31 -38.26 -12.47 12.76
CA SER A 31 -38.25 -12.27 11.30
C SER A 31 -38.94 -10.97 10.87
N GLY A 32 -39.82 -10.40 11.71
CA GLY A 32 -40.60 -9.20 11.43
C GLY A 32 -39.79 -7.88 11.42
N GLN A 33 -38.66 -7.82 12.14
CA GLN A 33 -37.87 -6.60 12.24
C GLN A 33 -37.03 -6.26 10.99
N LEU A 34 -36.79 -7.24 10.10
CA LEU A 34 -35.89 -7.10 8.94
C LEU A 34 -36.58 -7.32 7.57
N LEU A 35 -37.92 -7.43 7.52
CA LEU A 35 -38.69 -7.72 6.30
C LEU A 35 -38.44 -6.77 5.11
N TRP A 36 -37.96 -5.55 5.36
CA TRP A 36 -37.69 -4.58 4.29
C TRP A 36 -36.33 -4.79 3.61
N HIS A 37 -35.45 -5.61 4.18
CA HIS A 37 -34.20 -6.03 3.53
C HIS A 37 -34.51 -7.06 2.44
N GLN A 38 -34.62 -6.61 1.20
CA GLN A 38 -34.61 -7.51 0.05
C GLN A 38 -33.23 -8.13 -0.10
N SER A 39 -33.17 -9.43 -0.42
CA SER A 39 -31.90 -10.11 -0.70
C SER A 39 -31.21 -9.46 -1.89
N ASP A 40 -29.98 -9.00 -1.69
CA ASP A 40 -29.18 -8.32 -2.71
C ASP A 40 -27.93 -9.12 -3.12
N ASN A 41 -27.15 -8.60 -4.06
CA ASN A 41 -25.90 -9.20 -4.51
C ASN A 41 -24.88 -9.37 -3.36
N MET A 42 -24.97 -8.54 -2.31
CA MET A 42 -24.10 -8.65 -1.14
C MET A 42 -24.49 -9.87 -0.29
N ASP A 43 -25.78 -10.18 -0.14
CA ASP A 43 -26.26 -11.37 0.58
C ASP A 43 -25.82 -12.65 -0.13
N GLU A 44 -25.81 -12.63 -1.46
CA GLU A 44 -25.33 -13.75 -2.25
C GLU A 44 -23.85 -14.05 -1.99
N ILE A 45 -22.99 -13.03 -1.99
CA ILE A 45 -21.55 -13.20 -1.75
C ILE A 45 -21.26 -13.59 -0.30
N ILE A 46 -21.92 -12.95 0.67
CA ILE A 46 -21.81 -13.35 2.09
C ILE A 46 -22.22 -14.81 2.25
N GLY A 47 -23.35 -15.21 1.66
CA GLY A 47 -23.82 -16.59 1.68
C GLY A 47 -22.85 -17.58 1.02
N ARG A 48 -22.10 -17.18 -0.03
CA ARG A 48 -21.05 -18.01 -0.61
C ARG A 48 -19.82 -18.13 0.29
N ILE A 49 -19.42 -17.02 0.93
CA ILE A 49 -18.30 -16.96 1.87
C ILE A 49 -18.56 -17.86 3.09
N ASP A 50 -19.74 -17.74 3.69
CA ASP A 50 -20.10 -18.45 4.92
C ASP A 50 -20.28 -19.96 4.72
N ARG A 51 -20.58 -20.41 3.49
CA ARG A 51 -20.67 -21.84 3.15
C ARG A 51 -19.32 -22.55 3.17
N VAL A 52 -18.22 -21.82 3.02
CA VAL A 52 -16.87 -22.39 2.91
C VAL A 52 -16.17 -22.28 4.26
N THR A 53 -15.99 -23.42 4.92
CA THR A 53 -15.27 -23.52 6.19
C THR A 53 -13.94 -24.26 5.99
N PRO A 54 -12.98 -24.11 6.93
CA PRO A 54 -11.70 -24.84 6.87
C PRO A 54 -11.86 -26.37 6.82
N GLU A 55 -12.95 -26.89 7.39
CA GLU A 55 -13.24 -28.33 7.46
C GLU A 55 -13.86 -28.85 6.17
N ASN A 56 -14.72 -28.06 5.52
CA ASN A 56 -15.46 -28.47 4.32
C ASN A 56 -14.70 -28.15 3.02
N CYS A 57 -13.76 -27.20 3.04
CA CYS A 57 -13.10 -26.72 1.82
C CYS A 57 -12.36 -27.80 1.03
N ALA A 58 -11.95 -28.90 1.67
CA ALA A 58 -11.31 -30.04 1.02
C ALA A 58 -12.26 -30.83 0.11
N VAL A 59 -13.55 -30.89 0.44
CA VAL A 59 -14.56 -31.70 -0.26
C VAL A 59 -15.32 -30.88 -1.31
N LEU A 60 -15.46 -29.57 -1.09
CA LEU A 60 -16.18 -28.68 -2.00
C LEU A 60 -15.56 -28.63 -3.41
N ASP A 61 -16.44 -28.49 -4.41
CA ASP A 61 -16.05 -28.27 -5.81
C ASP A 61 -15.27 -26.96 -5.96
N ARG A 62 -14.38 -26.94 -6.96
CA ARG A 62 -13.52 -25.80 -7.27
C ARG A 62 -14.33 -24.52 -7.45
N ASN A 63 -15.47 -24.55 -8.13
CA ASN A 63 -16.22 -23.34 -8.43
C ASN A 63 -16.79 -22.63 -7.19
N HIS A 64 -17.02 -23.37 -6.10
CA HIS A 64 -17.47 -22.80 -4.83
C HIS A 64 -16.34 -22.12 -4.04
N LEU A 65 -15.08 -22.35 -4.41
CA LEU A 65 -13.91 -21.75 -3.78
C LEU A 65 -13.47 -20.45 -4.46
N PHE A 66 -14.20 -19.99 -5.48
CA PHE A 66 -13.93 -18.73 -6.19
C PHE A 66 -15.11 -17.77 -6.10
N LEU A 67 -14.80 -16.48 -5.98
CA LEU A 67 -15.75 -15.40 -6.16
C LEU A 67 -15.61 -14.77 -7.56
N PRO A 68 -16.65 -14.12 -8.10
CA PRO A 68 -16.54 -13.36 -9.33
C PRO A 68 -15.47 -12.26 -9.24
N MET A 69 -14.75 -11.99 -10.33
CA MET A 69 -13.71 -10.94 -10.34
C MET A 69 -14.29 -9.54 -10.04
N SER A 70 -15.53 -9.31 -10.45
CA SER A 70 -16.29 -8.08 -10.25
C SER A 70 -16.56 -7.73 -8.78
N THR A 71 -16.29 -8.62 -7.83
CA THR A 71 -16.38 -8.30 -6.39
C THR A 71 -15.22 -7.45 -5.91
N VAL A 72 -14.09 -7.45 -6.62
CA VAL A 72 -12.96 -6.57 -6.34
C VAL A 72 -13.20 -5.24 -7.02
N SER A 73 -13.43 -4.20 -6.23
CA SER A 73 -13.62 -2.84 -6.77
C SER A 73 -12.26 -2.15 -7.02
N HIS A 74 -12.18 -1.32 -8.05
CA HIS A 74 -11.09 -0.36 -8.26
C HIS A 74 -9.68 -0.97 -8.38
N ILE A 75 -9.52 -1.95 -9.26
CA ILE A 75 -8.23 -2.58 -9.50
C ILE A 75 -7.24 -1.52 -10.03
N PRO A 76 -6.04 -1.39 -9.43
CA PRO A 76 -5.08 -0.38 -9.87
C PRO A 76 -4.52 -0.74 -11.25
N ASP A 77 -4.71 0.16 -12.22
CA ASP A 77 -4.03 0.07 -13.51
C ASP A 77 -2.83 1.01 -13.56
N ILE A 78 -1.66 0.40 -13.79
CA ILE A 78 -0.38 1.08 -13.81
C ILE A 78 -0.27 2.17 -14.89
N LYS A 79 -1.09 2.11 -15.94
CA LYS A 79 -1.12 3.12 -17.04
C LYS A 79 -1.75 4.45 -16.59
N HIS A 80 -2.68 4.42 -15.65
CA HIS A 80 -3.41 5.60 -15.16
C HIS A 80 -2.61 6.40 -14.11
N PHE A 81 -1.43 5.92 -13.72
CA PHE A 81 -0.60 6.54 -12.68
C PHE A 81 -0.07 7.91 -13.11
N GLY A 82 -0.43 8.93 -12.33
CA GLY A 82 -0.04 10.32 -12.55
C GLY A 82 -1.09 11.16 -13.28
N ILE A 83 -2.07 10.51 -13.91
CA ILE A 83 -3.27 11.11 -14.49
C ILE A 83 -4.37 11.13 -13.43
N ASP A 84 -4.73 9.95 -12.93
CA ASP A 84 -5.77 9.80 -11.92
C ASP A 84 -5.18 9.88 -10.50
N PRO A 85 -5.91 10.47 -9.55
CA PRO A 85 -5.49 10.50 -8.17
C PRO A 85 -5.56 9.11 -7.55
N ILE A 86 -4.57 8.78 -6.72
CA ILE A 86 -4.56 7.53 -5.96
C ILE A 86 -5.46 7.71 -4.75
N TYR A 87 -6.67 7.17 -4.84
CA TYR A 87 -7.60 7.13 -3.71
C TYR A 87 -7.15 6.13 -2.65
N GLN A 88 -7.50 6.42 -1.39
CA GLN A 88 -7.14 5.59 -0.24
C GLN A 88 -7.66 4.15 -0.32
N ASN A 89 -8.82 3.91 -0.93
CA ASN A 89 -9.32 2.54 -1.14
C ASN A 89 -8.41 1.69 -2.07
N ARG A 90 -7.67 2.32 -2.98
CA ARG A 90 -6.77 1.64 -3.92
C ARG A 90 -5.37 1.42 -3.35
N THR A 91 -5.02 2.02 -2.21
CA THR A 91 -3.63 2.01 -1.71
C THR A 91 -3.15 0.62 -1.32
N ASN A 92 -4.01 -0.20 -0.70
CA ASN A 92 -3.65 -1.57 -0.29
C ASN A 92 -3.43 -2.49 -1.50
N LEU A 93 -4.32 -2.43 -2.50
CA LEU A 93 -4.17 -3.17 -3.76
C LEU A 93 -2.92 -2.72 -4.53
N LEU A 94 -2.69 -1.41 -4.58
CA LEU A 94 -1.49 -0.86 -5.17
C LEU A 94 -0.22 -1.34 -4.47
N GLN A 95 -0.23 -1.47 -3.15
CA GLN A 95 0.93 -1.93 -2.43
C GLN A 95 1.28 -3.39 -2.77
N ILE A 96 0.27 -4.26 -2.90
CA ILE A 96 0.43 -5.66 -3.33
C ILE A 96 0.98 -5.72 -4.75
N HIS A 97 0.44 -4.88 -5.63
CA HIS A 97 0.95 -4.71 -6.99
C HIS A 97 2.45 -4.36 -6.98
N ASN A 98 2.86 -3.38 -6.17
CA ASN A 98 4.25 -2.92 -6.12
C ASN A 98 5.17 -4.00 -5.56
N ILE A 99 4.76 -4.76 -4.54
CA ILE A 99 5.54 -5.87 -3.97
C ILE A 99 5.69 -7.01 -4.98
N ALA A 100 4.62 -7.37 -5.68
CA ALA A 100 4.65 -8.45 -6.67
C ALA A 100 5.63 -8.13 -7.81
N LEU A 101 5.59 -6.88 -8.31
CA LEU A 101 6.55 -6.36 -9.28
C LEU A 101 7.97 -6.36 -8.74
N ASN A 102 8.16 -5.82 -7.53
CA ASN A 102 9.47 -5.73 -6.87
C ASN A 102 10.14 -7.12 -6.83
N ARG A 103 9.44 -8.15 -6.33
CA ARG A 103 9.98 -9.52 -6.29
C ARG A 103 10.29 -10.04 -7.68
N ALA A 104 9.40 -9.85 -8.65
CA ALA A 104 9.64 -10.32 -10.00
C ALA A 104 10.87 -9.68 -10.66
N PHE A 105 11.05 -8.37 -10.50
CA PHE A 105 12.22 -7.64 -10.97
C PHE A 105 13.50 -8.09 -10.27
N PHE A 106 13.45 -8.25 -8.94
CA PHE A 106 14.60 -8.72 -8.17
C PHE A 106 15.13 -10.05 -8.69
N TYR A 107 14.26 -11.06 -8.78
CA TYR A 107 14.68 -12.38 -9.22
C TYR A 107 15.10 -12.40 -10.68
N SER A 108 14.42 -11.64 -11.56
CA SER A 108 14.84 -11.54 -12.96
C SER A 108 16.24 -10.89 -13.11
N TYR A 109 16.56 -9.90 -12.27
CA TYR A 109 17.87 -9.26 -12.25
C TYR A 109 18.95 -10.18 -11.68
N ILE A 110 18.76 -10.72 -10.48
CA ILE A 110 19.83 -11.43 -9.77
C ILE A 110 20.18 -12.77 -10.44
N LEU A 111 19.19 -13.47 -11.00
CA LEU A 111 19.36 -14.75 -11.68
C LEU A 111 20.20 -14.62 -12.97
N GLN A 112 20.19 -13.46 -13.62
CA GLN A 112 21.00 -13.19 -14.82
C GLN A 112 22.34 -12.51 -14.48
N LYS A 113 22.47 -11.90 -13.28
CA LYS A 113 23.62 -11.11 -12.88
C LYS A 113 24.61 -11.86 -12.00
N ALA A 114 24.11 -12.61 -11.02
CA ALA A 114 24.94 -13.28 -10.03
C ALA A 114 25.71 -14.43 -10.66
N GLN A 115 26.88 -14.71 -10.08
CA GLN A 115 27.56 -15.99 -10.34
C GLN A 115 26.78 -17.12 -9.67
N ASP A 116 26.84 -18.33 -10.24
CA ASP A 116 26.05 -19.49 -9.80
C ASP A 116 26.13 -19.76 -8.29
N GLU A 117 27.32 -19.66 -7.70
CA GLU A 117 27.49 -19.90 -6.27
C GLU A 117 27.06 -18.72 -5.38
N ALA A 118 26.79 -17.56 -5.98
CA ALA A 118 26.39 -16.32 -5.33
C ALA A 118 24.88 -16.02 -5.53
N GLU A 119 24.15 -16.92 -6.18
CA GLU A 119 22.70 -16.83 -6.34
C GLU A 119 21.96 -16.95 -5.00
N PRO A 120 20.69 -16.48 -4.94
CA PRO A 120 19.83 -16.70 -3.79
C PRO A 120 19.67 -18.19 -3.46
N GLY A 121 20.04 -18.59 -2.24
CA GLY A 121 19.75 -19.92 -1.71
C GLY A 121 18.37 -20.00 -1.03
N PHE A 122 18.03 -21.15 -0.43
CA PHE A 122 16.69 -21.37 0.16
C PHE A 122 16.33 -20.35 1.22
N MET A 123 17.28 -20.02 2.09
CA MET A 123 16.98 -19.13 3.21
C MET A 123 16.73 -17.71 2.71
N TYR A 124 17.42 -17.29 1.64
CA TYR A 124 17.13 -16.05 0.94
C TYR A 124 15.66 -15.98 0.51
N TYR A 125 15.17 -16.99 -0.22
CA TYR A 125 13.78 -17.03 -0.69
C TYR A 125 12.77 -17.00 0.45
N MET A 126 13.02 -17.80 1.49
CA MET A 126 12.11 -17.92 2.63
C MET A 126 12.05 -16.64 3.46
N LEU A 127 13.20 -16.04 3.76
CA LEU A 127 13.28 -14.79 4.52
C LEU A 127 12.81 -13.58 3.70
N ALA A 128 13.02 -13.57 2.39
CA ALA A 128 12.47 -12.54 1.51
C ALA A 128 10.94 -12.58 1.51
N ALA A 129 10.33 -13.77 1.41
CA ALA A 129 8.88 -13.92 1.47
C ALA A 129 8.31 -13.57 2.87
N SER A 130 9.02 -13.92 3.96
CA SER A 130 8.58 -13.51 5.31
C SER A 130 8.73 -12.01 5.55
N ALA A 131 9.73 -11.36 4.95
CA ALA A 131 9.90 -9.91 5.01
C ALA A 131 8.74 -9.17 4.33
N ASP A 132 8.23 -9.70 3.21
CA ASP A 132 7.07 -9.12 2.51
C ASP A 132 5.81 -9.11 3.40
N VAL A 133 5.58 -10.22 4.14
CA VAL A 133 4.42 -10.38 5.02
C VAL A 133 4.59 -9.64 6.36
N SER A 134 5.81 -9.56 6.89
CA SER A 134 6.06 -8.89 8.19
C SER A 134 6.07 -7.37 8.10
N ALA A 135 6.55 -6.79 7.00
CA ALA A 135 6.64 -5.33 6.85
C ALA A 135 5.29 -4.66 6.54
N ASN A 136 4.31 -5.45 6.05
CA ASN A 136 3.01 -4.93 5.66
C ASN A 136 1.87 -5.72 6.32
N PRO A 137 1.04 -5.07 7.17
CA PRO A 137 -0.13 -5.72 7.74
C PRO A 137 -1.13 -6.17 6.66
N SER A 138 -1.27 -5.46 5.54
CA SER A 138 -2.26 -5.74 4.48
C SER A 138 -1.93 -6.98 3.65
N VAL A 139 -0.65 -7.38 3.56
CA VAL A 139 -0.21 -8.61 2.86
C VAL A 139 -0.41 -9.80 3.77
N ASN A 140 -1.13 -10.81 3.29
CA ASN A 140 -1.38 -12.04 4.03
C ASN A 140 -0.42 -13.16 3.60
N SER A 141 -0.05 -13.23 2.31
CA SER A 141 0.90 -14.21 1.78
C SER A 141 1.81 -13.62 0.70
N SER A 142 3.04 -14.12 0.65
CA SER A 142 4.00 -13.88 -0.44
C SER A 142 4.57 -15.23 -0.88
N ALA A 143 4.62 -15.48 -2.18
CA ALA A 143 5.09 -16.73 -2.74
C ALA A 143 5.81 -16.54 -4.07
N ILE A 144 6.71 -17.48 -4.37
CA ILE A 144 7.34 -17.60 -5.68
C ILE A 144 7.14 -19.02 -6.14
N TYR A 145 6.57 -19.20 -7.32
CA TYR A 145 6.28 -20.52 -7.87
C TYR A 145 7.09 -20.74 -9.13
N TYR A 146 8.01 -21.71 -9.10
CA TYR A 146 8.76 -22.11 -10.27
C TYR A 146 7.99 -23.10 -11.14
N SER A 147 8.15 -22.97 -12.45
CA SER A 147 7.76 -23.99 -13.42
C SER A 147 8.59 -25.26 -13.23
N PRO A 148 8.06 -26.46 -13.55
CA PRO A 148 8.77 -27.71 -13.34
C PRO A 148 10.15 -27.75 -14.01
N ASN A 149 11.16 -28.22 -13.28
CA ASN A 149 12.55 -28.34 -13.75
C ASN A 149 13.18 -27.01 -14.23
N ARG A 150 12.77 -25.87 -13.66
CA ARG A 150 13.31 -24.54 -14.02
C ARG A 150 14.03 -23.80 -12.89
N ALA A 151 14.07 -24.34 -11.68
CA ALA A 151 14.77 -23.70 -10.56
C ALA A 151 16.20 -24.22 -10.43
N PHE A 152 17.19 -23.35 -10.63
CA PHE A 152 18.58 -23.58 -10.23
C PHE A 152 18.77 -23.17 -8.77
N THR A 153 19.69 -23.82 -8.05
CA THR A 153 19.97 -23.43 -6.66
C THR A 153 21.41 -23.76 -6.24
N PRO A 154 22.08 -22.86 -5.51
CA PRO A 154 23.37 -23.14 -4.89
C PRO A 154 23.24 -23.90 -3.55
N SER A 155 22.02 -24.17 -3.07
CA SER A 155 21.79 -24.73 -1.73
C SER A 155 22.14 -26.23 -1.58
N TYR A 156 22.58 -26.88 -2.66
CA TYR A 156 23.10 -28.25 -2.64
C TYR A 156 24.45 -28.34 -3.35
N ASN A 157 25.39 -29.07 -2.77
CA ASN A 157 26.71 -29.27 -3.35
C ASN A 157 26.63 -30.00 -4.71
N GLY A 158 27.31 -29.48 -5.73
CA GLY A 158 27.29 -30.04 -7.09
C GLY A 158 25.97 -29.84 -7.87
N PHE A 159 25.06 -28.99 -7.40
CA PHE A 159 23.76 -28.70 -8.02
C PHE A 159 23.79 -27.48 -8.95
N PHE A 160 24.84 -27.33 -9.76
CA PHE A 160 24.98 -26.20 -10.68
C PHE A 160 24.32 -26.46 -12.05
N ASN A 161 24.32 -27.72 -12.52
CA ASN A 161 23.72 -28.12 -13.81
C ASN A 161 22.46 -28.99 -13.61
N LYS A 162 21.84 -28.92 -12.43
CA LYS A 162 20.62 -29.64 -12.11
C LYS A 162 19.55 -28.64 -11.73
N THR A 163 18.31 -28.94 -12.11
CA THR A 163 17.16 -28.15 -11.72
C THR A 163 16.29 -28.91 -10.75
N MET A 164 15.57 -28.19 -9.91
CA MET A 164 14.61 -28.79 -9.00
C MET A 164 13.36 -29.25 -9.76
N PRO A 165 12.79 -30.42 -9.43
CA PRO A 165 11.52 -30.87 -10.02
C PRO A 165 10.41 -29.84 -9.82
N LEU A 166 10.23 -29.38 -8.58
CA LEU A 166 9.32 -28.30 -8.20
C LEU A 166 9.99 -27.47 -7.09
N PHE A 167 9.69 -26.18 -7.03
CA PHE A 167 10.18 -25.27 -5.99
C PHE A 167 9.21 -24.11 -5.81
N ALA A 168 8.67 -23.97 -4.60
CA ALA A 168 7.69 -22.93 -4.33
C ALA A 168 7.73 -22.44 -2.87
N PRO A 169 8.70 -21.59 -2.50
CA PRO A 169 8.70 -20.96 -1.18
C PRO A 169 7.47 -20.03 -1.04
N ARG A 170 6.60 -20.34 -0.07
CA ARG A 170 5.44 -19.52 0.28
C ARG A 170 5.48 -19.16 1.76
N ALA A 171 5.39 -17.87 2.05
CA ALA A 171 5.17 -17.32 3.37
C ALA A 171 3.70 -16.92 3.53
N TYR A 172 3.09 -17.19 4.68
CA TYR A 172 1.75 -16.72 5.01
C TYR A 172 1.61 -16.48 6.52
N ARG A 173 0.74 -15.54 6.87
CA ARG A 173 0.48 -15.18 8.26
C ARG A 173 -0.39 -16.24 8.94
N ILE A 174 -0.01 -16.62 10.16
CA ILE A 174 -0.78 -17.51 11.03
C ILE A 174 -1.31 -16.71 12.22
N ASP A 175 -2.46 -17.11 12.75
CA ASP A 175 -3.00 -16.57 13.99
C ASP A 175 -2.28 -17.19 15.20
N ASP A 176 -1.69 -16.34 16.04
CA ASP A 176 -0.85 -16.69 17.18
C ASP A 176 -1.60 -16.83 18.51
N TYR A 177 -2.93 -16.76 18.52
CA TYR A 177 -3.73 -16.77 19.76
C TYR A 177 -3.38 -17.92 20.73
N ASN A 178 -3.16 -19.13 20.19
CA ASN A 178 -2.82 -20.33 20.95
C ASN A 178 -1.33 -20.71 20.87
N ASP A 179 -0.46 -19.81 20.42
CA ASP A 179 0.96 -20.12 20.27
C ASP A 179 1.67 -20.07 21.65
N PRO A 180 2.41 -21.13 22.08
CA PRO A 180 3.16 -21.11 23.33
C PRO A 180 4.17 -19.95 23.44
N TYR A 181 4.60 -19.38 22.31
CA TYR A 181 5.51 -18.23 22.29
C TYR A 181 4.80 -16.89 22.53
N GLN A 182 3.46 -16.87 22.46
CA GLN A 182 2.65 -15.67 22.61
C GLN A 182 1.91 -15.67 23.96
N LEU A 183 2.60 -15.20 25.00
CA LEU A 183 2.10 -15.21 26.38
C LEU A 183 0.85 -14.35 26.60
N LYS A 184 0.59 -13.35 25.74
CA LYS A 184 -0.52 -12.41 25.91
C LYS A 184 -1.88 -12.94 25.46
N GLY A 185 -1.93 -14.07 24.74
CA GLY A 185 -3.18 -14.63 24.21
C GLY A 185 -3.96 -13.64 23.33
N VAL A 186 -3.25 -12.78 22.59
CA VAL A 186 -3.82 -11.84 21.62
C VAL A 186 -3.02 -11.93 20.33
N SER A 187 -3.71 -11.85 19.19
CA SER A 187 -3.08 -11.92 17.87
C SER A 187 -2.14 -10.73 17.67
N THR A 188 -0.83 -10.97 17.58
CA THR A 188 0.15 -9.92 17.26
C THR A 188 0.39 -9.75 15.78
N MET A 189 -0.13 -10.65 14.94
CA MET A 189 0.17 -10.68 13.49
C MET A 189 1.66 -10.90 13.15
N ASN A 190 2.50 -11.22 14.16
CA ASN A 190 3.96 -11.34 14.05
C ASN A 190 4.44 -12.79 13.87
N THR A 191 3.51 -13.76 13.76
CA THR A 191 3.85 -15.15 13.45
C THR A 191 3.58 -15.47 11.98
N ILE A 192 4.59 -16.06 11.33
CA ILE A 192 4.58 -16.36 9.91
C ILE A 192 5.01 -17.81 9.73
N ALA A 193 4.25 -18.60 8.97
CA ALA A 193 4.77 -19.86 8.44
C ALA A 193 5.38 -19.65 7.07
N VAL A 194 6.51 -20.31 6.85
CA VAL A 194 7.15 -20.37 5.54
C VAL A 194 7.35 -21.81 5.17
N THR A 195 6.80 -22.23 4.04
CA THR A 195 6.84 -23.62 3.59
C THR A 195 7.19 -23.69 2.12
N ASP A 196 8.06 -24.62 1.76
CA ASP A 196 8.31 -24.94 0.37
C ASP A 196 7.20 -25.87 -0.17
N LEU A 197 6.24 -25.28 -0.88
CA LEU A 197 5.15 -25.99 -1.52
C LEU A 197 5.59 -26.87 -2.70
N GLY A 198 6.85 -26.78 -3.14
CA GLY A 198 7.41 -27.69 -4.14
C GLY A 198 7.79 -29.07 -3.58
N ALA A 199 7.80 -29.22 -2.25
CA ALA A 199 8.17 -30.47 -1.61
C ALA A 199 6.96 -31.42 -1.46
N ILE A 200 6.59 -32.09 -2.55
CA ILE A 200 5.35 -32.86 -2.66
C ILE A 200 5.67 -34.33 -2.97
N ARG A 201 4.99 -35.25 -2.28
CA ARG A 201 5.03 -36.67 -2.60
C ARG A 201 4.27 -36.93 -3.91
N PRO A 202 4.77 -37.80 -4.81
CA PRO A 202 4.10 -38.12 -6.08
C PRO A 202 2.63 -38.58 -5.95
N GLU A 203 2.28 -39.17 -4.81
CA GLU A 203 0.93 -39.62 -4.46
C GLU A 203 -0.04 -38.45 -4.22
N MET A 204 0.44 -37.30 -3.77
CA MET A 204 -0.36 -36.12 -3.41
C MET A 204 -0.56 -35.19 -4.60
N ARG A 205 -1.26 -35.66 -5.63
CA ARG A 205 -1.53 -34.86 -6.86
C ARG A 205 -2.23 -33.53 -6.57
N ASP A 206 -3.13 -33.50 -5.60
CA ASP A 206 -3.91 -32.30 -5.23
C ASP A 206 -3.06 -31.20 -4.59
N SER A 207 -1.84 -31.52 -4.14
CA SER A 207 -0.90 -30.54 -3.60
C SER A 207 0.00 -29.92 -4.68
N ASN A 208 0.05 -30.50 -5.88
CA ASN A 208 0.90 -30.03 -6.97
C ASN A 208 0.33 -28.78 -7.64
N TYR A 209 0.91 -27.63 -7.35
CA TYR A 209 0.48 -26.32 -7.86
C TYR A 209 0.54 -26.16 -9.39
N THR A 210 1.22 -27.08 -10.09
CA THR A 210 1.30 -27.09 -11.56
C THR A 210 0.20 -27.92 -12.21
N ALA A 211 -0.51 -28.73 -11.43
CA ALA A 211 -1.56 -29.60 -11.94
C ALA A 211 -2.90 -28.85 -12.06
N GLU A 212 -3.75 -29.27 -12.99
CA GLU A 212 -5.09 -28.70 -13.18
C GLU A 212 -6.02 -28.96 -11.98
N VAL A 213 -5.79 -30.07 -11.28
CA VAL A 213 -6.54 -30.50 -10.08
C VAL A 213 -6.27 -29.60 -8.88
N TYR A 214 -5.17 -28.84 -8.89
CA TYR A 214 -4.86 -27.91 -7.82
C TYR A 214 -5.86 -26.77 -7.76
N LYS A 215 -6.52 -26.64 -6.61
CA LYS A 215 -7.72 -25.81 -6.44
C LYS A 215 -7.51 -24.33 -6.79
N ILE A 216 -6.30 -23.82 -6.60
CA ILE A 216 -5.98 -22.38 -6.71
C ILE A 216 -4.99 -22.08 -7.86
N ASN A 217 -5.03 -22.83 -8.97
CA ASN A 217 -4.02 -22.74 -10.05
C ASN A 217 -4.19 -21.59 -11.07
N GLU A 218 -5.18 -20.71 -10.93
CA GLU A 218 -5.44 -19.67 -11.95
C GLU A 218 -4.27 -18.72 -12.14
N TRP A 219 -3.59 -18.33 -11.05
CA TRP A 219 -2.37 -17.51 -11.13
C TRP A 219 -1.22 -18.22 -11.85
N TYR A 220 -1.14 -19.55 -11.80
CA TYR A 220 -0.10 -20.32 -12.48
C TYR A 220 -0.33 -20.27 -13.99
N SER A 221 -1.54 -20.66 -14.42
CA SER A 221 -1.94 -20.65 -15.83
C SER A 221 -1.91 -19.27 -16.50
N ALA A 222 -1.91 -18.19 -15.69
CA ALA A 222 -1.84 -16.83 -16.20
C ALA A 222 -0.50 -16.50 -16.89
N TRP A 223 0.59 -17.15 -16.46
CA TRP A 223 1.96 -16.85 -16.94
C TRP A 223 2.76 -18.09 -17.33
N LEU A 224 2.46 -19.25 -16.74
CA LEU A 224 3.24 -20.48 -16.85
C LEU A 224 2.35 -21.64 -17.34
N PRO A 225 2.90 -22.60 -18.10
CA PRO A 225 4.26 -22.62 -18.61
C PRO A 225 4.46 -21.62 -19.77
N ASP A 226 5.63 -20.98 -19.81
CA ASP A 226 6.01 -20.16 -20.96
C ASP A 226 6.48 -21.06 -22.12
N LEU A 227 5.74 -21.03 -23.24
CA LEU A 227 6.00 -21.82 -24.44
C LEU A 227 6.81 -21.04 -25.49
N THR A 228 7.41 -19.91 -25.11
CA THR A 228 8.14 -19.05 -26.04
C THR A 228 9.38 -19.74 -26.63
N LYS A 229 9.60 -19.52 -27.93
CA LYS A 229 10.75 -20.06 -28.70
C LYS A 229 11.63 -18.98 -29.34
N ARG A 230 11.37 -17.70 -29.08
CA ARG A 230 12.03 -16.55 -29.71
C ARG A 230 12.84 -15.74 -28.69
N HIS A 231 14.01 -15.26 -29.12
CA HIS A 231 14.92 -14.41 -28.32
C HIS A 231 14.32 -13.03 -28.02
N ASP A 232 13.60 -12.41 -28.97
CA ASP A 232 13.09 -11.04 -28.82
C ASP A 232 11.74 -10.93 -28.09
N SER A 233 11.37 -11.95 -27.30
CA SER A 233 10.02 -12.03 -26.73
C SER A 233 9.84 -11.30 -25.42
N LYS A 234 10.94 -10.99 -24.70
CA LYS A 234 10.90 -10.44 -23.35
C LYS A 234 11.53 -9.05 -23.32
N PRO A 235 10.91 -8.08 -22.62
CA PRO A 235 11.45 -6.73 -22.52
C PRO A 235 12.77 -6.73 -21.75
N THR A 236 13.63 -5.78 -22.13
CA THR A 236 14.93 -5.56 -21.50
C THR A 236 14.95 -4.29 -20.68
N TYR A 237 15.75 -4.31 -19.62
CA TYR A 237 15.96 -3.20 -18.70
C TYR A 237 17.45 -2.92 -18.57
N GLY A 238 17.82 -1.64 -18.64
CA GLY A 238 19.21 -1.19 -18.55
C GLY A 238 19.52 -0.65 -17.16
N VAL A 239 20.67 -1.04 -16.60
CA VAL A 239 21.16 -0.55 -15.32
C VAL A 239 22.59 -0.08 -15.49
N GLN A 240 22.88 1.13 -15.02
CA GLN A 240 24.24 1.67 -14.93
C GLN A 240 24.65 1.73 -13.46
N ILE A 241 25.73 1.03 -13.10
CA ILE A 241 26.23 0.88 -11.74
C ILE A 241 27.59 1.57 -11.64
N SER A 242 27.67 2.59 -10.81
CA SER A 242 28.91 3.27 -10.45
C SER A 242 29.38 2.81 -9.08
N HIS A 243 30.44 2.02 -9.05
CA HIS A 243 31.01 1.45 -7.82
C HIS A 243 31.90 2.47 -7.09
N ALA A 244 32.11 2.29 -5.78
CA ALA A 244 32.96 3.18 -4.98
C ALA A 244 34.42 3.27 -5.45
N ASN A 245 34.91 2.26 -6.16
CA ASN A 245 36.27 2.23 -6.72
C ASN A 245 36.42 3.09 -8.00
N GLY A 246 35.36 3.77 -8.45
CA GLY A 246 35.34 4.58 -9.68
C GLY A 246 35.07 3.77 -10.96
N THR A 247 34.85 2.46 -10.86
CA THR A 247 34.47 1.62 -11.99
C THR A 247 32.99 1.77 -12.31
N ASN A 248 32.68 2.07 -13.56
CA ASN A 248 31.31 2.10 -14.08
C ASN A 248 31.01 0.82 -14.86
N GLU A 249 29.86 0.24 -14.60
CA GLU A 249 29.39 -0.99 -15.23
C GLU A 249 27.98 -0.77 -15.79
N THR A 250 27.71 -1.32 -16.98
CA THR A 250 26.37 -1.31 -17.57
C THR A 250 25.89 -2.73 -17.75
N PHE A 251 24.70 -3.03 -17.24
CA PHE A 251 24.12 -4.36 -17.32
C PHE A 251 22.70 -4.27 -17.89
N VAL A 252 22.40 -5.17 -18.83
CA VAL A 252 21.06 -5.27 -19.44
C VAL A 252 20.54 -6.67 -19.14
N PHE A 253 19.30 -6.73 -18.65
CA PHE A 253 18.65 -7.99 -18.28
C PHE A 253 17.22 -8.05 -18.79
N HIS A 254 16.71 -9.27 -18.98
CA HIS A 254 15.31 -9.51 -19.32
C HIS A 254 14.45 -9.47 -18.05
N GLY A 255 13.32 -8.76 -18.09
CA GLY A 255 12.42 -8.63 -16.94
C GLY A 255 10.96 -8.96 -17.26
N PRO A 256 10.05 -8.79 -16.28
CA PRO A 256 8.61 -8.86 -16.52
C PRO A 256 8.14 -7.79 -17.52
N PRO A 257 6.91 -7.92 -18.06
CA PRO A 257 6.30 -6.88 -18.91
C PRO A 257 6.34 -5.49 -18.25
N GLY A 258 6.62 -4.46 -19.04
CA GLY A 258 6.58 -3.07 -18.59
C GLY A 258 5.17 -2.49 -18.52
N ALA A 259 5.04 -1.28 -17.98
CA ALA A 259 3.79 -0.52 -17.91
C ALA A 259 3.02 -0.42 -19.23
N SER A 260 3.79 -0.19 -20.29
CA SER A 260 3.34 0.08 -21.65
C SER A 260 2.99 -1.19 -22.42
N ASP A 261 3.39 -2.35 -21.91
CA ASP A 261 3.30 -3.60 -22.65
C ASP A 261 1.90 -4.20 -22.48
N GLU A 262 1.44 -4.95 -23.48
CA GLU A 262 0.15 -5.65 -23.45
C GLU A 262 0.38 -7.16 -23.65
N PRO A 263 -0.01 -8.02 -22.68
CA PRO A 263 -0.66 -7.69 -21.41
C PRO A 263 0.30 -6.95 -20.43
N GLY A 264 -0.28 -6.16 -19.52
CA GLY A 264 0.47 -5.40 -18.52
C GLY A 264 1.25 -6.27 -17.53
N PRO A 265 2.06 -5.65 -16.64
CA PRO A 265 2.99 -6.35 -15.75
C PRO A 265 2.33 -7.34 -14.81
N VAL A 266 1.12 -7.01 -14.34
CA VAL A 266 0.43 -7.73 -13.27
C VAL A 266 -0.87 -8.27 -13.79
N LYS A 267 -1.11 -9.56 -13.54
CA LYS A 267 -2.41 -10.18 -13.70
C LYS A 267 -3.03 -10.40 -12.33
N TRP A 268 -4.21 -9.83 -12.15
CA TRP A 268 -5.06 -10.04 -10.99
C TRP A 268 -5.92 -11.29 -11.18
N GLN A 269 -6.10 -12.06 -10.10
CA GLN A 269 -6.96 -13.24 -10.12
C GLN A 269 -8.27 -13.00 -9.40
N ARG A 270 -9.23 -13.88 -9.71
CA ARG A 270 -10.48 -13.99 -8.96
C ARG A 270 -10.20 -14.26 -7.48
N PRO A 271 -10.94 -13.64 -6.54
CA PRO A 271 -10.79 -13.96 -5.14
C PRO A 271 -11.08 -15.44 -4.90
N TYR A 272 -10.27 -16.09 -4.07
CA TYR A 272 -10.37 -17.53 -3.85
C TYR A 272 -10.11 -17.90 -2.39
N TYR A 273 -10.60 -19.07 -1.95
CA TYR A 273 -10.38 -19.56 -0.60
C TYR A 273 -9.15 -20.49 -0.51
N ASP A 274 -8.15 -20.12 0.30
CA ASP A 274 -6.91 -20.89 0.48
C ASP A 274 -7.06 -21.98 1.56
N CYS A 275 -7.57 -23.13 1.13
CA CYS A 275 -7.88 -24.28 1.96
C CYS A 275 -6.64 -24.98 2.55
N GLY A 276 -6.67 -25.30 3.85
CA GLY A 276 -5.66 -26.11 4.53
C GLY A 276 -4.34 -25.38 4.82
N ARG A 277 -4.30 -24.06 4.62
CA ARG A 277 -3.13 -23.21 4.87
C ARG A 277 -3.51 -21.97 5.64
N SER A 278 -3.80 -20.86 4.94
CA SER A 278 -4.24 -19.63 5.60
C SER A 278 -5.72 -19.65 5.98
N ASN A 279 -6.54 -20.51 5.36
CA ASN A 279 -7.97 -20.67 5.64
C ASN A 279 -8.78 -19.36 5.52
N LYS A 280 -8.38 -18.51 4.58
CA LYS A 280 -8.98 -17.19 4.32
C LYS A 280 -9.36 -17.03 2.85
N TRP A 281 -10.30 -16.13 2.60
CA TRP A 281 -10.57 -15.60 1.27
C TRP A 281 -9.49 -14.60 0.89
N LEU A 282 -8.82 -14.84 -0.24
CA LEU A 282 -7.67 -14.06 -0.68
C LEU A 282 -7.88 -13.49 -2.08
N VAL A 283 -7.28 -12.33 -2.32
CA VAL A 283 -7.10 -11.75 -3.67
C VAL A 283 -5.62 -11.75 -3.97
N SER A 284 -5.25 -12.24 -5.15
CA SER A 284 -3.84 -12.36 -5.56
C SER A 284 -3.51 -11.47 -6.76
N ALA A 285 -2.27 -10.99 -6.74
CA ALA A 285 -1.60 -10.35 -7.87
C ALA A 285 -0.40 -11.21 -8.29
N SER A 286 -0.27 -11.48 -9.58
CA SER A 286 0.79 -12.33 -10.13
C SER A 286 1.63 -11.62 -11.17
N VAL A 287 2.95 -11.84 -11.12
CA VAL A 287 3.94 -11.26 -12.04
C VAL A 287 4.96 -12.32 -12.44
N PRO A 288 5.31 -12.46 -13.74
CA PRO A 288 6.26 -13.46 -14.18
C PRO A 288 7.70 -13.06 -13.86
N ILE A 289 8.58 -14.04 -13.65
CA ILE A 289 10.02 -13.89 -13.47
C ILE A 289 10.71 -14.41 -14.72
N ALA A 290 11.52 -13.57 -15.35
CA ALA A 290 12.26 -13.90 -16.56
C ALA A 290 13.69 -14.33 -16.25
N ASP A 291 14.15 -15.39 -16.91
CA ASP A 291 15.52 -15.88 -16.83
C ASP A 291 15.95 -16.51 -18.16
N LEU A 292 17.26 -16.68 -18.33
CA LEU A 292 17.83 -17.39 -19.47
C LEU A 292 17.76 -18.90 -19.24
N PHE A 293 17.18 -19.63 -20.17
CA PHE A 293 17.08 -21.08 -20.08
C PHE A 293 17.20 -21.77 -21.46
N PRO A 294 17.89 -22.92 -21.55
CA PRO A 294 18.72 -23.56 -20.51
C PRO A 294 20.00 -22.77 -20.23
N ARG A 295 20.52 -22.88 -19.00
CA ARG A 295 21.79 -22.25 -18.59
C ARG A 295 22.99 -23.16 -18.85
N HIS A 296 24.19 -22.58 -18.76
CA HIS A 296 25.48 -23.30 -18.81
C HIS A 296 25.67 -24.14 -20.07
N THR A 297 25.02 -23.77 -21.17
CA THR A 297 25.16 -24.50 -22.43
C THR A 297 26.46 -24.16 -23.14
N GLY A 298 27.04 -22.99 -22.84
CA GLY A 298 28.20 -22.44 -23.56
C GLY A 298 27.84 -21.82 -24.92
N TRP A 299 26.59 -21.93 -25.36
CA TRP A 299 26.10 -21.49 -26.66
C TRP A 299 24.98 -20.46 -26.51
N ARG A 300 25.32 -19.17 -26.57
CA ARG A 300 24.36 -18.05 -26.37
C ARG A 300 23.14 -18.09 -27.28
N HIS A 301 23.22 -18.70 -28.46
CA HIS A 301 22.09 -18.81 -29.39
C HIS A 301 21.01 -19.82 -28.94
N ILE A 302 21.32 -20.68 -27.97
CA ILE A 302 20.41 -21.68 -27.38
C ILE A 302 19.74 -21.13 -26.12
N GLU A 303 20.39 -20.20 -25.42
CA GLU A 303 19.91 -19.61 -24.16
C GLU A 303 18.77 -18.61 -24.45
N LEU A 304 17.53 -19.06 -24.28
CA LEU A 304 16.34 -18.26 -24.57
C LEU A 304 15.83 -17.57 -23.31
N PRO A 305 15.42 -16.29 -23.39
CA PRO A 305 14.73 -15.63 -22.29
C PRO A 305 13.28 -16.16 -22.19
N ILE A 306 12.96 -16.79 -21.07
CA ILE A 306 11.62 -17.36 -20.79
C ILE A 306 11.14 -16.97 -19.39
N HIS A 307 9.84 -17.03 -19.15
CA HIS A 307 9.33 -16.96 -17.78
C HIS A 307 9.55 -18.30 -17.07
N VAL A 308 10.41 -18.31 -16.05
CA VAL A 308 10.77 -19.51 -15.28
C VAL A 308 9.92 -19.68 -14.02
N ALA A 309 9.41 -18.57 -13.48
CA ALA A 309 8.64 -18.55 -12.24
C ALA A 309 7.59 -17.42 -12.25
N ALA A 310 6.72 -17.41 -11.25
CA ALA A 310 5.77 -16.34 -11.00
C ALA A 310 5.83 -15.91 -9.53
N SER A 311 5.92 -14.60 -9.30
CA SER A 311 5.73 -13.95 -8.00
C SER A 311 4.24 -13.77 -7.76
N VAL A 312 3.74 -14.24 -6.61
CA VAL A 312 2.33 -14.18 -6.23
C VAL A 312 2.22 -13.57 -4.84
N ILE A 313 1.56 -12.41 -4.75
CA ILE A 313 1.32 -11.70 -3.49
C ILE A 313 -0.18 -11.64 -3.25
N GLU A 314 -0.59 -11.88 -2.01
CA GLU A 314 -1.98 -12.11 -1.66
C GLU A 314 -2.40 -11.28 -0.45
N MET A 315 -3.60 -10.71 -0.49
CA MET A 315 -4.24 -10.06 0.65
C MET A 315 -5.54 -10.73 1.03
N ASP A 316 -5.94 -10.48 2.27
CA ASP A 316 -7.24 -10.86 2.80
C ASP A 316 -8.37 -10.07 2.11
N PHE A 317 -9.30 -10.78 1.47
CA PHE A 317 -10.46 -10.20 0.81
C PHE A 317 -11.33 -9.39 1.78
N HIS A 318 -11.41 -9.78 3.06
CA HIS A 318 -12.23 -9.07 4.04
C HIS A 318 -11.73 -7.64 4.34
N ARG A 319 -10.47 -7.35 4.02
CA ARG A 319 -9.85 -6.03 4.21
C ARG A 319 -10.01 -5.12 2.99
N LEU A 320 -10.57 -5.63 1.90
CA LEU A 320 -10.83 -4.85 0.71
C LEU A 320 -12.10 -4.02 0.87
N ASP A 321 -12.02 -2.73 0.54
CA ASP A 321 -13.21 -1.88 0.48
C ASP A 321 -14.09 -2.24 -0.71
N ILE A 322 -15.40 -2.28 -0.48
CA ILE A 322 -16.40 -2.49 -1.52
C ILE A 322 -17.05 -1.18 -1.93
N ASN A 323 -17.52 -1.13 -3.18
CA ASN A 323 -18.29 0.00 -3.67
C ASN A 323 -19.76 -0.41 -3.81
N GLN A 324 -20.62 0.09 -2.93
CA GLN A 324 -22.06 -0.21 -2.97
C GLN A 324 -22.85 0.80 -3.82
N CYS A 325 -22.20 1.87 -4.28
CA CYS A 325 -22.87 2.94 -4.99
C CYS A 325 -23.23 2.54 -6.43
N PRO A 326 -24.23 3.20 -7.05
CA PRO A 326 -24.57 2.99 -8.45
C PRO A 326 -23.37 3.27 -9.37
N ALA A 327 -23.33 2.58 -10.52
CA ALA A 327 -22.34 2.85 -11.55
C ALA A 327 -22.48 4.29 -12.04
N SER A 328 -21.37 5.01 -12.14
CA SER A 328 -21.28 6.36 -12.68
C SER A 328 -20.16 6.41 -13.70
N GLU A 329 -20.21 7.35 -14.65
CA GLU A 329 -19.13 7.54 -15.64
C GLU A 329 -17.76 7.78 -14.98
N ALA A 330 -17.75 8.38 -13.78
CA ALA A 330 -16.56 8.62 -12.96
C ALA A 330 -16.02 7.36 -12.24
N ASN A 331 -16.85 6.34 -12.05
CA ASN A 331 -16.47 5.07 -11.43
C ASN A 331 -15.95 4.04 -12.46
N GLY A 332 -15.77 4.45 -13.71
CA GLY A 332 -15.43 3.57 -14.82
C GLY A 332 -16.60 2.65 -15.18
N ALA A 333 -16.67 2.24 -16.45
CA ALA A 333 -17.55 1.16 -16.88
C ALA A 333 -17.07 -0.22 -16.37
N GLU A 334 -16.43 -0.28 -15.20
CA GLU A 334 -15.98 -1.53 -14.58
C GLU A 334 -17.18 -2.24 -13.95
N SER A 335 -17.29 -3.54 -14.25
CA SER A 335 -18.33 -4.41 -13.68
C SER A 335 -18.11 -4.53 -12.18
N ASN A 336 -18.85 -3.75 -11.39
CA ASN A 336 -18.88 -3.83 -9.93
C ASN A 336 -20.06 -4.70 -9.49
N TYR A 337 -19.78 -5.82 -8.84
CA TYR A 337 -20.80 -6.78 -8.39
C TYR A 337 -21.76 -6.19 -7.35
N PHE A 338 -21.27 -5.23 -6.55
CA PHE A 338 -22.02 -4.61 -5.46
C PHE A 338 -22.69 -3.29 -5.88
N ALA A 339 -22.65 -2.95 -7.16
CA ALA A 339 -23.28 -1.73 -7.66
C ALA A 339 -24.78 -1.72 -7.33
N ASP A 340 -25.27 -0.53 -6.96
CA ASP A 340 -26.69 -0.29 -6.66
C ASP A 340 -27.26 -1.10 -5.48
N THR A 341 -26.38 -1.63 -4.61
CA THR A 341 -26.78 -2.23 -3.32
C THR A 341 -26.93 -1.20 -2.20
N ALA A 342 -26.45 0.04 -2.41
CA ALA A 342 -26.62 1.14 -1.47
C ALA A 342 -28.10 1.56 -1.37
N LYS A 343 -28.59 1.72 -0.14
CA LYS A 343 -29.98 2.07 0.17
C LYS A 343 -30.23 3.57 0.26
N CYS A 344 -29.40 4.38 -0.40
CA CYS A 344 -29.63 5.81 -0.50
C CYS A 344 -30.98 6.10 -1.19
N LYS A 345 -31.72 7.12 -0.72
CA LYS A 345 -32.96 7.57 -1.35
C LYS A 345 -32.67 8.11 -2.75
N ARG A 346 -33.09 7.38 -3.79
CA ARG A 346 -32.80 7.74 -5.18
C ARG A 346 -33.36 9.09 -5.60
N ASP A 347 -34.42 9.60 -4.97
CA ASP A 347 -35.00 10.88 -5.41
C ASP A 347 -34.21 12.08 -4.88
N THR A 348 -33.73 11.99 -3.63
CA THR A 348 -33.19 13.14 -2.90
C THR A 348 -31.69 13.04 -2.59
N THR A 349 -31.09 11.86 -2.69
CA THR A 349 -29.68 11.60 -2.27
C THR A 349 -28.81 10.95 -3.34
N THR A 350 -27.51 11.18 -3.25
CA THR A 350 -26.43 10.54 -4.01
C THR A 350 -25.56 9.69 -3.08
N CYS A 351 -25.05 8.58 -3.59
CA CYS A 351 -24.18 7.68 -2.84
C CYS A 351 -22.71 8.04 -3.07
N GLU A 352 -21.92 8.08 -2.00
CA GLU A 352 -20.46 8.14 -2.06
C GLU A 352 -19.87 6.99 -1.22
N PRO A 353 -18.87 6.24 -1.72
CA PRO A 353 -18.24 5.16 -0.95
C PRO A 353 -17.37 5.73 0.20
N ILE A 354 -17.29 4.98 1.30
CA ILE A 354 -16.37 5.28 2.42
C ILE A 354 -15.13 4.39 2.28
N HIS A 355 -13.95 4.96 2.50
CA HIS A 355 -12.67 4.25 2.42
C HIS A 355 -12.23 3.72 3.79
N GLY A 356 -11.53 2.59 3.81
CA GLY A 356 -11.03 1.92 5.02
C GLY A 356 -12.11 1.19 5.84
N TYR A 357 -13.27 0.94 5.25
CA TYR A 357 -14.39 0.26 5.92
C TYR A 357 -14.28 -1.28 5.85
N GLY A 358 -13.54 -1.79 4.86
CA GLY A 358 -13.40 -3.21 4.57
C GLY A 358 -14.65 -3.84 3.93
N PHE A 359 -14.67 -5.17 3.87
CA PHE A 359 -15.78 -5.93 3.33
C PHE A 359 -16.93 -6.00 4.35
N ARG A 360 -17.73 -4.94 4.42
CA ARG A 360 -18.88 -4.81 5.32
C ARG A 360 -20.01 -4.02 4.67
N ARG A 361 -21.25 -4.36 5.01
CA ARG A 361 -22.44 -3.60 4.61
C ARG A 361 -22.40 -2.19 5.22
N GLY A 362 -22.80 -1.19 4.44
CA GLY A 362 -22.90 0.19 4.90
C GLY A 362 -21.62 1.01 4.70
N GLY A 363 -20.67 0.51 3.91
CA GLY A 363 -19.43 1.21 3.52
C GLY A 363 -19.65 2.37 2.54
N TYR A 364 -20.72 3.14 2.71
CA TYR A 364 -21.09 4.28 1.88
C TYR A 364 -21.74 5.36 2.75
N GLN A 365 -21.81 6.58 2.23
CA GLN A 365 -22.58 7.67 2.80
C GLN A 365 -23.54 8.24 1.74
N CYS A 366 -24.74 8.62 2.16
CA CYS A 366 -25.73 9.25 1.30
C CYS A 366 -25.70 10.76 1.51
N ARG A 367 -25.30 11.48 0.47
CA ARG A 367 -25.29 12.94 0.40
C ARG A 367 -26.54 13.45 -0.29
N CYS A 368 -26.91 14.70 -0.05
CA CYS A 368 -28.02 15.28 -0.81
C CYS A 368 -27.65 15.45 -2.28
N ARG A 369 -28.61 15.21 -3.17
CA ARG A 369 -28.48 15.53 -4.59
C ARG A 369 -28.36 17.03 -4.80
N PRO A 370 -27.77 17.47 -5.93
CA PRO A 370 -27.89 18.86 -6.37
C PRO A 370 -29.34 19.35 -6.31
N GLY A 371 -29.54 20.58 -5.83
CA GLY A 371 -30.87 21.14 -5.58
C GLY A 371 -31.61 20.60 -4.34
N HIS A 372 -30.95 19.79 -3.51
CA HIS A 372 -31.47 19.35 -2.22
C HIS A 372 -30.51 19.69 -1.08
N ARG A 373 -31.03 19.78 0.14
CA ARG A 373 -30.28 20.08 1.36
C ARG A 373 -30.67 19.18 2.52
N LEU A 374 -29.78 19.08 3.51
CA LEU A 374 -30.05 18.34 4.73
C LEU A 374 -31.19 18.99 5.53
N PRO A 375 -32.03 18.20 6.22
CA PRO A 375 -33.00 18.71 7.19
C PRO A 375 -32.31 19.46 8.34
N LYS A 376 -33.03 20.40 8.99
CA LYS A 376 -32.45 21.25 10.06
C LYS A 376 -31.83 20.47 11.22
N HIS A 377 -32.32 19.28 11.55
CA HIS A 377 -31.85 18.49 12.69
C HIS A 377 -30.64 17.60 12.34
N VAL A 378 -30.29 17.47 11.05
CA VAL A 378 -29.20 16.61 10.58
C VAL A 378 -28.00 17.46 10.21
N ARG A 379 -26.82 17.08 10.71
CA ARG A 379 -25.57 17.84 10.52
C ARG A 379 -24.63 17.26 9.46
N ALA A 380 -24.69 15.96 9.23
CA ALA A 380 -23.78 15.23 8.38
C ALA A 380 -24.57 14.43 7.32
N PRO A 381 -23.92 14.02 6.21
CA PRO A 381 -24.45 13.00 5.33
C PRO A 381 -24.90 11.75 6.10
N TYR A 382 -25.90 11.06 5.58
CA TYR A 382 -26.41 9.86 6.21
C TYR A 382 -25.42 8.71 6.00
N LEU A 383 -24.88 8.16 7.10
CA LEU A 383 -23.98 7.01 7.03
C LEU A 383 -24.75 5.75 6.64
N GLY A 384 -24.20 4.98 5.70
CA GLY A 384 -24.76 3.73 5.22
C GLY A 384 -24.96 2.73 6.36
N GLU A 385 -24.02 2.62 7.30
CA GLU A 385 -24.16 1.76 8.50
C GLU A 385 -25.46 2.04 9.28
N LEU A 386 -25.85 3.30 9.41
CA LEU A 386 -27.09 3.69 10.10
C LEU A 386 -28.33 3.34 9.26
N ILE A 387 -28.24 3.51 7.94
CA ILE A 387 -29.32 3.16 7.01
C ILE A 387 -29.54 1.64 6.98
N GLU A 388 -28.46 0.87 6.94
CA GLU A 388 -28.50 -0.60 6.92
C GLU A 388 -29.00 -1.20 8.24
N ARG A 389 -28.89 -0.48 9.36
CA ARG A 389 -29.42 -0.92 10.66
C ARG A 389 -30.83 -0.39 10.96
N ALA A 390 -31.34 0.55 10.15
CA ALA A 390 -32.61 1.20 10.42
C ALA A 390 -33.79 0.22 10.33
N SER A 391 -34.82 0.48 11.13
CA SER A 391 -36.12 -0.19 10.94
C SER A 391 -36.81 0.31 9.67
N ASP A 392 -37.75 -0.46 9.14
CA ASP A 392 -38.54 -0.07 7.95
C ASP A 392 -39.23 1.29 8.13
N PHE A 393 -39.74 1.54 9.34
CA PHE A 393 -40.40 2.80 9.70
C PHE A 393 -39.43 3.98 9.66
N GLU A 394 -38.26 3.85 10.29
CA GLU A 394 -37.21 4.88 10.27
C GLU A 394 -36.68 5.12 8.86
N TYR A 395 -36.49 4.07 8.07
CA TYR A 395 -36.03 4.19 6.69
C TYR A 395 -37.03 4.94 5.81
N LYS A 396 -38.33 4.65 5.94
CA LYS A 396 -39.38 5.31 5.16
C LYS A 396 -39.56 6.78 5.51
N GLN A 397 -39.49 7.13 6.80
CA GLN A 397 -39.69 8.50 7.25
C GLN A 397 -38.42 9.36 7.22
N GLY A 398 -37.24 8.74 7.35
CA GLY A 398 -35.95 9.40 7.48
C GLY A 398 -35.07 9.33 6.23
N PHE A 399 -33.81 9.72 6.41
CA PHE A 399 -32.72 9.61 5.43
C PHE A 399 -32.94 10.30 4.07
N GLY A 400 -33.98 11.14 3.95
CA GLY A 400 -34.26 11.96 2.78
C GLY A 400 -33.76 13.41 2.93
N CYS A 401 -33.49 14.06 1.80
CA CYS A 401 -33.12 15.48 1.76
C CYS A 401 -34.31 16.35 1.32
N GLN A 402 -34.32 17.62 1.75
CA GLN A 402 -35.34 18.60 1.40
C GLN A 402 -34.96 19.34 0.11
N LYS A 403 -35.93 19.61 -0.76
CA LYS A 403 -35.69 20.37 -2.01
C LYS A 403 -35.39 21.84 -1.72
N ILE A 404 -34.48 22.43 -2.49
CA ILE A 404 -34.19 23.87 -2.50
C ILE A 404 -35.12 24.52 -3.53
N GLU A 405 -35.90 25.51 -3.11
CA GLU A 405 -36.92 26.13 -3.97
C GLU A 405 -36.31 27.02 -5.06
N ASN A 406 -35.38 27.92 -4.69
CA ASN A 406 -34.88 28.97 -5.59
C ASN A 406 -33.38 28.80 -5.89
N LEU A 407 -32.98 28.10 -6.95
CA LEU A 407 -31.56 28.02 -7.31
C LEU A 407 -31.13 29.20 -8.19
N ALA A 408 -30.04 29.87 -7.82
CA ALA A 408 -29.43 30.92 -8.61
C ALA A 408 -28.62 30.33 -9.77
N VAL A 409 -28.67 30.97 -10.93
CA VAL A 409 -27.80 30.66 -12.08
C VAL A 409 -26.62 31.63 -12.05
N LYS A 410 -25.39 31.11 -12.17
CA LYS A 410 -24.19 31.95 -12.27
C LYS A 410 -24.25 32.79 -13.55
N THR A 411 -24.24 34.11 -13.44
CA THR A 411 -24.23 35.02 -14.59
C THR A 411 -22.92 34.88 -15.36
N GLN A 412 -22.94 34.81 -16.69
CA GLN A 412 -21.71 34.70 -17.48
C GLN A 412 -20.87 35.98 -17.42
N ASN A 413 -21.52 37.15 -17.43
CA ASN A 413 -20.87 38.44 -17.33
C ASN A 413 -20.49 38.74 -15.87
N VAL A 414 -19.22 39.08 -15.66
CA VAL A 414 -18.67 39.47 -14.36
C VAL A 414 -18.10 40.87 -14.52
N GLN A 415 -18.46 41.77 -13.61
CA GLN A 415 -17.89 43.11 -13.57
C GLN A 415 -16.73 43.17 -12.58
N PRO A 416 -15.73 44.04 -12.82
CA PRO A 416 -14.69 44.30 -11.84
C PRO A 416 -15.30 44.91 -10.57
N MET A 417 -14.84 44.44 -9.40
CA MET A 417 -15.29 44.96 -8.11
C MET A 417 -14.77 46.38 -7.89
N THR A 418 -15.49 47.17 -7.08
CA THR A 418 -14.99 48.49 -6.68
C THR A 418 -13.71 48.35 -5.85
N ALA A 419 -12.82 49.35 -5.91
CA ALA A 419 -11.56 49.33 -5.17
C ALA A 419 -11.75 49.17 -3.65
N SER A 420 -12.82 49.75 -3.10
CA SER A 420 -13.16 49.66 -1.67
C SER A 420 -13.56 48.24 -1.25
N GLU A 421 -14.44 47.60 -2.03
CA GLU A 421 -14.88 46.22 -1.76
C GLU A 421 -13.74 45.23 -1.91
N ARG A 422 -12.92 45.40 -2.94
CA ARG A 422 -11.69 44.61 -3.14
C ARG A 422 -10.78 44.68 -1.92
N HIS A 423 -10.50 45.89 -1.42
CA HIS A 423 -9.63 46.07 -0.25
C HIS A 423 -10.23 45.46 1.03
N LYS A 424 -11.56 45.50 1.18
CA LYS A 424 -12.28 44.87 2.29
C LYS A 424 -12.17 43.34 2.26
N ILE A 425 -12.25 42.73 1.08
CA ILE A 425 -12.10 41.28 0.92
C ILE A 425 -10.66 40.86 1.22
N ILE A 426 -9.68 41.57 0.65
CA ILE A 426 -8.25 41.29 0.86
C ILE A 426 -7.93 41.39 2.35
N SER A 427 -8.24 42.52 3.00
CA SER A 427 -7.95 42.71 4.42
C SER A 427 -8.64 41.68 5.32
N ARG A 428 -9.90 41.28 5.00
CA ARG A 428 -10.59 40.20 5.73
C ARG A 428 -9.83 38.88 5.60
N ILE A 429 -9.47 38.48 4.37
CA ILE A 429 -8.78 37.21 4.14
C ILE A 429 -7.39 37.23 4.78
N GLU A 430 -6.61 38.31 4.61
CA GLU A 430 -5.28 38.45 5.24
C GLU A 430 -5.37 38.38 6.77
N THR A 431 -6.39 38.99 7.39
CA THR A 431 -6.61 38.92 8.84
C THR A 431 -6.94 37.49 9.29
N VAL A 432 -7.75 36.76 8.51
CA VAL A 432 -8.22 35.41 8.87
C VAL A 432 -7.13 34.36 8.63
N THR A 433 -6.45 34.42 7.48
CA THR A 433 -5.40 33.46 7.13
C THR A 433 -4.09 33.79 7.84
N GLY A 434 -3.86 35.07 8.16
CA GLY A 434 -2.59 35.58 8.66
C GLY A 434 -1.51 35.60 7.58
N VAL A 435 -1.87 35.53 6.30
CA VAL A 435 -0.95 35.68 5.16
C VAL A 435 -1.02 37.15 4.72
N SER A 436 0.09 37.88 4.79
CA SER A 436 0.16 39.28 4.33
C SER A 436 1.44 39.51 3.52
N ASN A 437 1.41 40.46 2.59
CA ASN A 437 2.62 40.93 1.89
C ASN A 437 3.60 41.73 2.79
N SER A 438 3.25 41.97 4.05
CA SER A 438 4.13 42.62 5.01
C SER A 438 5.02 41.59 5.71
N SER A 439 6.30 41.92 5.88
CA SER A 439 7.35 41.09 6.46
C SER A 439 7.12 40.67 7.93
N GLN A 440 5.98 41.01 8.52
CA GLN A 440 5.63 40.73 9.91
C GLN A 440 4.55 39.65 10.08
N ALA A 441 3.99 39.11 9.00
CA ALA A 441 3.03 37.99 9.08
C ALA A 441 3.75 36.64 8.87
N SER A 442 3.79 35.83 9.93
CA SER A 442 4.61 34.62 10.07
C SER A 442 4.12 33.37 9.33
N ARG A 443 3.16 33.49 8.40
CA ARG A 443 2.58 32.35 7.66
C ARG A 443 2.95 32.39 6.18
N LEU A 444 3.38 31.24 5.68
CA LEU A 444 3.81 31.02 4.31
C LEU A 444 2.61 31.03 3.35
N ASP A 445 2.74 31.72 2.22
CA ASP A 445 1.77 31.63 1.12
C ASP A 445 1.99 30.32 0.35
N ILE A 446 0.94 29.50 0.29
CA ILE A 446 0.95 28.22 -0.43
C ILE A 446 1.27 28.37 -1.91
N ASN A 447 0.82 29.44 -2.57
CA ASN A 447 1.05 29.61 -4.00
C ASN A 447 2.54 29.83 -4.30
N GLN A 448 3.20 30.64 -3.48
CA GLN A 448 4.65 30.88 -3.59
C GLN A 448 5.45 29.59 -3.31
N VAL A 449 5.08 28.85 -2.25
CA VAL A 449 5.76 27.59 -1.92
C VAL A 449 5.52 26.53 -3.00
N ALA A 450 4.29 26.42 -3.53
CA ALA A 450 3.96 25.48 -4.59
C ALA A 450 4.72 25.79 -5.90
N GLU A 451 4.89 27.06 -6.24
CA GLU A 451 5.71 27.46 -7.39
C GLU A 451 7.17 27.04 -7.23
N GLU A 452 7.77 27.28 -6.05
CA GLU A 452 9.14 26.88 -5.73
C GLU A 452 9.32 25.35 -5.71
N VAL A 453 8.32 24.61 -5.22
CA VAL A 453 8.32 23.13 -5.23
C VAL A 453 8.22 22.57 -6.65
N ARG A 454 7.40 23.19 -7.52
CA ARG A 454 7.21 22.74 -8.90
C ARG A 454 8.42 23.05 -9.79
N LYS A 455 8.99 24.24 -9.64
CA LYS A 455 10.15 24.71 -10.38
C LYS A 455 11.12 25.33 -9.38
N PRO A 456 12.15 24.59 -8.94
CA PRO A 456 13.20 25.18 -8.12
C PRO A 456 13.74 26.41 -8.85
N SER A 457 13.82 27.54 -8.17
CA SER A 457 14.32 28.78 -8.75
C SER A 457 15.82 28.74 -9.06
N LEU A 458 16.52 27.70 -8.59
CA LEU A 458 17.95 27.54 -8.73
C LEU A 458 18.33 26.58 -9.85
N SER A 459 19.33 26.97 -10.64
CA SER A 459 20.06 26.03 -11.48
C SER A 459 20.88 25.04 -10.64
N ARG A 460 21.28 23.92 -11.23
CA ARG A 460 22.08 22.88 -10.55
C ARG A 460 23.37 23.44 -9.94
N GLU A 461 24.05 24.33 -10.66
CA GLU A 461 25.31 24.95 -10.23
C GLU A 461 25.09 25.91 -9.06
N GLU A 462 24.06 26.77 -9.15
CA GLU A 462 23.70 27.68 -8.06
C GLU A 462 23.26 26.93 -6.80
N CYS A 463 22.54 25.82 -6.96
CA CYS A 463 22.15 24.94 -5.87
C CYS A 463 23.38 24.38 -5.15
N GLN A 464 24.37 23.88 -5.91
CA GLN A 464 25.61 23.37 -5.34
C GLN A 464 26.42 24.45 -4.61
N ILE A 465 26.46 25.68 -5.14
CA ILE A 465 27.11 26.81 -4.46
C ILE A 465 26.39 27.13 -3.14
N ARG A 466 25.05 27.20 -3.15
CA ARG A 466 24.28 27.45 -1.92
C ARG A 466 24.44 26.33 -0.91
N MET A 467 24.56 25.08 -1.34
CA MET A 467 24.84 23.95 -0.44
C MET A 467 26.15 24.14 0.33
N ASN A 468 27.19 24.67 -0.32
CA ASN A 468 28.47 24.91 0.33
C ASN A 468 28.49 26.14 1.25
N VAL A 469 27.66 27.16 0.96
CA VAL A 469 27.64 28.43 1.70
C VAL A 469 26.65 28.41 2.87
N ASP A 470 25.41 27.95 2.62
CA ASP A 470 24.33 27.95 3.60
C ASP A 470 23.33 26.80 3.32
N PRO A 471 23.64 25.57 3.82
CA PRO A 471 22.78 24.41 3.65
C PRO A 471 21.37 24.58 4.23
N SER A 472 21.18 25.50 5.18
CA SER A 472 19.89 25.70 5.85
C SER A 472 18.81 26.22 4.90
N LYS A 473 19.20 26.98 3.87
CA LYS A 473 18.30 27.52 2.84
C LYS A 473 17.80 26.49 1.84
N LEU A 474 18.43 25.31 1.78
CA LEU A 474 18.01 24.19 0.95
C LEU A 474 17.03 23.26 1.68
N ARG A 475 16.56 23.67 2.87
CA ARG A 475 15.61 22.94 3.69
C ARG A 475 14.39 23.79 3.93
N MET A 476 13.24 23.13 3.87
CA MET A 476 11.94 23.70 4.19
C MET A 476 11.52 23.25 5.59
N PRO A 477 10.80 24.08 6.35
CA PRO A 477 10.19 23.66 7.61
C PRO A 477 9.38 22.36 7.48
N GLY A 478 9.54 21.44 8.42
CA GLY A 478 8.89 20.12 8.38
C GLY A 478 7.35 20.15 8.36
N ASN A 479 6.74 21.25 8.84
CA ASN A 479 5.29 21.47 8.86
C ASN A 479 4.66 21.77 7.49
N ILE A 480 5.47 22.01 6.46
CA ILE A 480 5.03 22.12 5.05
C ILE A 480 4.60 20.75 4.52
N ALA A 481 5.29 19.68 4.91
CA ALA A 481 4.99 18.32 4.50
C ALA A 481 4.05 17.60 5.48
N HIS A 482 2.97 18.27 5.87
CA HIS A 482 1.97 17.72 6.78
C HIS A 482 1.20 16.55 6.12
N GLY A 483 1.02 15.44 6.84
CA GLY A 483 0.27 14.27 6.36
C GLY A 483 1.09 13.33 5.45
N LYS A 484 2.40 13.57 5.32
CA LYS A 484 3.33 12.70 4.59
C LYS A 484 3.31 11.26 5.12
N GLU A 485 3.12 11.07 6.43
CA GLU A 485 3.15 9.77 7.09
C GLU A 485 2.02 8.86 6.58
N HIS A 486 0.85 9.44 6.29
CA HIS A 486 -0.32 8.72 5.81
C HIS A 486 -0.34 8.61 4.27
N GLN A 487 0.02 9.69 3.57
CA GLN A 487 -0.03 9.69 2.09
C GLN A 487 1.07 8.81 1.48
N PHE A 488 2.26 8.80 2.07
CA PHE A 488 3.42 8.04 1.59
C PHE A 488 3.70 6.78 2.44
N GLU A 489 2.72 6.30 3.19
CA GLU A 489 2.85 5.12 4.03
C GLU A 489 3.33 3.90 3.23
N ASN A 490 2.79 3.71 2.02
CA ASN A 490 3.14 2.59 1.14
C ASN A 490 4.62 2.58 0.75
N GLN A 491 5.17 3.75 0.40
CA GLN A 491 6.57 3.90 0.03
C GLN A 491 7.48 3.74 1.25
N ALA A 492 7.07 4.24 2.41
CA ALA A 492 7.77 4.01 3.66
C ALA A 492 7.81 2.53 4.04
N ARG A 493 6.71 1.79 3.83
CA ARG A 493 6.64 0.34 4.00
C ARG A 493 7.53 -0.43 3.02
N ALA A 494 7.77 0.09 1.82
CA ALA A 494 8.74 -0.50 0.89
C ALA A 494 10.17 -0.43 1.44
N ALA A 495 10.55 0.70 2.07
CA ALA A 495 11.82 0.82 2.79
C ALA A 495 11.89 -0.15 3.98
N LEU A 496 10.81 -0.21 4.77
CA LEU A 496 10.68 -1.08 5.94
C LEU A 496 10.82 -2.55 5.55
N ARG A 497 10.22 -2.97 4.43
CA ARG A 497 10.33 -4.32 3.88
C ARG A 497 11.77 -4.71 3.61
N LEU A 498 12.55 -3.82 3.00
CA LEU A 498 13.97 -4.07 2.76
C LEU A 498 14.77 -4.12 4.08
N SER A 499 14.45 -3.25 5.05
CA SER A 499 15.05 -3.30 6.39
C SER A 499 14.73 -4.62 7.11
N HIS A 500 13.51 -5.13 7.01
CA HIS A 500 13.09 -6.42 7.57
C HIS A 500 13.86 -7.57 6.93
N PHE A 501 13.96 -7.58 5.60
CA PHE A 501 14.69 -8.59 4.86
C PHE A 501 16.16 -8.63 5.31
N ILE A 502 16.87 -7.50 5.25
CA ILE A 502 18.27 -7.41 5.66
C ILE A 502 18.43 -7.83 7.13
N SER A 503 17.54 -7.37 8.02
CA SER A 503 17.61 -7.71 9.44
C SER A 503 17.42 -9.20 9.69
N SER A 504 16.44 -9.81 9.02
CA SER A 504 16.16 -11.25 9.10
C SER A 504 17.35 -12.06 8.59
N PHE A 505 17.92 -11.69 7.43
CA PHE A 505 19.03 -12.42 6.83
C PHE A 505 20.29 -12.35 7.70
N LEU A 506 20.65 -11.17 8.20
CA LEU A 506 21.84 -10.97 9.04
C LEU A 506 21.75 -11.70 10.39
N GLN A 507 20.55 -11.79 10.99
CA GLN A 507 20.35 -12.45 12.28
C GLN A 507 20.28 -13.98 12.15
N VAL A 508 19.58 -14.47 11.12
CA VAL A 508 19.24 -15.88 10.98
C VAL A 508 20.33 -16.67 10.28
N VAL A 509 20.88 -16.15 9.18
CA VAL A 509 21.81 -16.91 8.34
C VAL A 509 23.17 -17.02 9.03
N ASP A 510 23.68 -18.25 9.09
CA ASP A 510 25.02 -18.55 9.58
C ASP A 510 25.76 -19.40 8.55
N THR A 511 26.88 -18.87 8.07
CA THR A 511 27.66 -19.46 6.97
C THR A 511 28.49 -20.66 7.41
N ASN A 512 28.68 -20.83 8.71
CA ASN A 512 29.43 -21.95 9.30
C ASN A 512 28.50 -23.08 9.75
N GLU A 513 27.18 -22.93 9.56
CA GLU A 513 26.22 -23.96 9.93
C GLU A 513 26.35 -25.18 9.01
N MET A 514 26.39 -26.37 9.61
CA MET A 514 26.50 -27.64 8.90
C MET A 514 25.13 -28.30 8.89
N PHE A 515 24.61 -28.60 7.70
CA PHE A 515 23.35 -29.29 7.53
C PHE A 515 23.56 -30.78 7.24
N ALA A 516 22.53 -31.58 7.51
CA ALA A 516 22.50 -32.96 7.06
C ALA A 516 22.48 -33.06 5.51
N GLU A 517 23.00 -34.16 4.98
CA GLU A 517 23.20 -34.42 3.54
C GLU A 517 24.18 -33.44 2.84
N PHE A 518 24.03 -33.24 1.53
CA PHE A 518 24.83 -32.33 0.69
C PHE A 518 24.33 -30.88 0.71
N ARG A 519 23.51 -30.49 1.70
CA ARG A 519 22.94 -29.14 1.78
C ARG A 519 24.01 -28.14 2.23
N VAL A 520 24.03 -26.97 1.61
CA VAL A 520 25.00 -25.90 1.87
C VAL A 520 24.27 -24.70 2.48
N PRO A 521 24.81 -24.06 3.54
CA PRO A 521 24.29 -22.78 4.03
C PRO A 521 24.36 -21.70 2.97
N ASP A 522 23.40 -20.77 3.03
CA ASP A 522 23.43 -19.58 2.19
C ASP A 522 24.70 -18.75 2.49
N LYS A 523 25.34 -18.27 1.44
CA LYS A 523 26.51 -17.37 1.51
C LYS A 523 26.10 -16.01 2.09
N PRO A 524 27.05 -15.21 2.63
CA PRO A 524 26.72 -13.87 3.12
C PRO A 524 26.26 -12.98 1.95
N LEU A 525 25.43 -11.97 2.27
CA LEU A 525 24.88 -11.06 1.28
C LEU A 525 25.98 -10.45 0.40
N THR A 526 25.81 -10.58 -0.92
CA THR A 526 26.73 -10.00 -1.90
C THR A 526 26.34 -8.56 -2.23
N ARG A 527 27.28 -7.79 -2.80
CA ARG A 527 26.99 -6.41 -3.23
C ARG A 527 25.90 -6.38 -4.30
N ASP A 528 25.93 -7.33 -5.24
CA ASP A 528 24.95 -7.42 -6.32
C ASP A 528 23.54 -7.75 -5.80
N GLN A 529 23.42 -8.59 -4.77
CA GLN A 529 22.13 -8.88 -4.13
C GLN A 529 21.53 -7.62 -3.47
N VAL A 530 22.34 -6.84 -2.74
CA VAL A 530 21.84 -5.60 -2.12
C VAL A 530 21.51 -4.54 -3.16
N ILE A 531 22.35 -4.38 -4.20
CA ILE A 531 22.07 -3.49 -5.33
C ILE A 531 20.78 -3.92 -6.04
N GLY A 532 20.59 -5.21 -6.26
CA GLY A 532 19.39 -5.77 -6.87
C GLY A 532 18.14 -5.52 -6.04
N GLU A 533 18.20 -5.68 -4.72
CA GLU A 533 17.09 -5.40 -3.79
C GLU A 533 16.73 -3.90 -3.75
N ALA A 534 17.74 -3.03 -3.79
CA ALA A 534 17.54 -1.58 -3.86
C ALA A 534 16.89 -1.17 -5.20
N LEU A 535 17.42 -1.68 -6.30
CA LEU A 535 16.95 -1.43 -7.65
C LEU A 535 15.51 -1.94 -7.84
N SER A 536 15.22 -3.18 -7.47
CA SER A 536 13.90 -3.78 -7.63
C SER A 536 12.81 -3.06 -6.83
N THR A 537 13.14 -2.54 -5.65
CA THR A 537 12.22 -1.72 -4.85
C THR A 537 11.94 -0.36 -5.51
N LEU A 538 12.94 0.27 -6.12
CA LEU A 538 12.75 1.47 -6.95
C LEU A 538 11.87 1.19 -8.17
N ILE A 539 12.12 0.10 -8.90
CA ILE A 539 11.38 -0.23 -10.13
C ILE A 539 9.92 -0.59 -9.81
N GLY A 540 9.69 -1.30 -8.70
CA GLY A 540 8.38 -1.81 -8.30
C GLY A 540 7.37 -0.74 -7.95
N ASP A 541 7.80 0.44 -7.46
CA ASP A 541 6.90 1.55 -7.10
C ASP A 541 7.30 2.82 -7.87
N ARG A 542 6.39 3.39 -8.68
CA ARG A 542 6.68 4.56 -9.52
C ARG A 542 6.82 5.90 -8.80
N GLN A 543 6.36 6.02 -7.55
CA GLN A 543 6.44 7.27 -6.78
C GLN A 543 7.82 7.45 -6.15
N ILE A 544 8.57 6.36 -5.95
CA ILE A 544 9.93 6.40 -5.40
C ILE A 544 10.89 7.01 -6.43
N VAL A 545 11.58 8.09 -6.10
CA VAL A 545 12.55 8.68 -7.03
C VAL A 545 13.92 8.03 -6.88
N GLY A 546 14.29 7.77 -5.63
CA GLY A 546 15.51 7.05 -5.34
C GLY A 546 15.45 6.34 -4.00
N LEU A 547 16.35 5.38 -3.85
CA LEU A 547 16.39 4.45 -2.74
C LEU A 547 17.84 4.12 -2.41
N GLY A 548 18.21 4.33 -1.15
CA GLY A 548 19.54 4.03 -0.62
C GLY A 548 19.51 2.91 0.41
N VAL A 549 20.51 2.04 0.38
CA VAL A 549 20.79 1.09 1.47
C VAL A 549 22.15 1.45 2.04
N TRP A 550 22.19 2.02 3.24
CA TRP A 550 23.40 2.59 3.83
C TRP A 550 23.87 1.74 4.99
N PHE A 551 24.99 1.05 4.84
CA PHE A 551 25.62 0.30 5.93
C PHE A 551 26.49 1.23 6.78
N ASP A 552 26.48 1.01 8.09
CA ASP A 552 27.45 1.64 8.98
C ASP A 552 28.86 1.08 8.74
N ARG A 553 29.87 1.79 9.24
CA ARG A 553 31.28 1.48 9.02
C ARG A 553 31.59 0.03 9.43
N ASN A 554 32.17 -0.73 8.50
CA ASN A 554 32.55 -2.14 8.67
C ASN A 554 31.38 -3.10 9.02
N GLN A 555 30.13 -2.73 8.73
CA GLN A 555 28.96 -3.57 9.04
C GLN A 555 28.48 -4.45 7.87
N PHE A 556 29.05 -4.28 6.68
CA PHE A 556 28.72 -5.13 5.53
C PHE A 556 29.42 -6.51 5.66
N PRO A 557 28.72 -7.65 5.45
CA PRO A 557 29.18 -8.98 5.85
C PRO A 557 30.29 -9.61 4.98
N VAL A 558 30.57 -9.10 3.77
CA VAL A 558 31.71 -9.59 2.96
C VAL A 558 33.01 -9.17 3.65
N LYS A 559 34.03 -10.05 3.73
CA LYS A 559 35.37 -9.82 4.33
C LYS A 559 35.91 -8.43 3.98
N ALA A 560 35.50 -7.45 4.78
CA ALA A 560 35.68 -6.06 4.47
C ALA A 560 37.11 -5.71 4.84
N LYS A 561 37.82 -5.03 3.93
CA LYS A 561 39.03 -4.33 4.30
C LYS A 561 38.72 -3.43 5.51
N PRO A 562 39.65 -3.22 6.45
CA PRO A 562 39.44 -2.25 7.52
C PRO A 562 39.06 -0.89 6.91
N ASN A 563 38.00 -0.25 7.42
CA ASN A 563 37.35 0.95 6.87
C ASN A 563 36.59 0.73 5.57
N SER A 564 35.84 -0.36 5.47
CA SER A 564 34.91 -0.55 4.35
C SER A 564 33.60 0.20 4.62
N TYR A 565 33.19 0.96 3.61
CA TYR A 565 31.87 1.57 3.49
C TYR A 565 31.14 0.94 2.30
N PHE A 566 29.81 0.91 2.38
CA PHE A 566 28.97 0.42 1.28
C PHE A 566 27.60 1.07 1.40
N ALA A 567 27.23 1.83 0.38
CA ALA A 567 25.99 2.60 0.37
C ALA A 567 25.42 2.72 -1.05
N PRO A 568 24.90 1.62 -1.64
CA PRO A 568 24.25 1.70 -2.94
C PRO A 568 23.02 2.60 -2.88
N TYR A 569 22.93 3.53 -3.82
CA TYR A 569 21.83 4.45 -4.03
C TYR A 569 21.29 4.28 -5.46
N ALA A 570 20.13 3.62 -5.58
CA ALA A 570 19.42 3.44 -6.83
C ALA A 570 18.52 4.65 -7.10
N TYR A 571 18.50 5.17 -8.32
CA TYR A 571 17.63 6.28 -8.71
C TYR A 571 17.21 6.22 -10.16
N ARG A 572 16.12 6.94 -10.46
CA ARG A 572 15.63 7.17 -11.82
C ARG A 572 15.64 8.66 -12.14
N LEU A 573 15.88 8.99 -13.41
CA LEU A 573 15.79 10.37 -13.91
C LEU A 573 14.35 10.70 -14.35
N GLU A 574 13.72 9.75 -15.04
CA GLU A 574 12.36 9.88 -15.57
C GLU A 574 11.43 8.83 -14.94
N ARG A 575 10.13 9.14 -14.88
CA ARG A 575 9.12 8.25 -14.27
C ARG A 575 8.93 6.95 -15.06
N ASN A 576 8.94 7.02 -16.40
CA ASN A 576 8.59 5.91 -17.30
C ASN A 576 9.79 5.27 -18.01
N ALA A 577 11.02 5.64 -17.64
CA ALA A 577 12.22 5.08 -18.26
C ALA A 577 12.43 3.60 -17.87
N ARG A 578 13.02 2.83 -18.80
CA ARG A 578 13.53 1.47 -18.57
C ARG A 578 15.02 1.42 -18.21
N ASN A 579 15.63 2.60 -18.08
CA ASN A 579 17.03 2.78 -17.72
C ASN A 579 17.11 3.31 -16.29
N PHE A 580 17.90 2.62 -15.46
CA PHE A 580 18.07 2.91 -14.05
C PHE A 580 19.55 3.10 -13.72
N PHE A 581 19.81 3.85 -12.65
CA PHE A 581 21.15 4.20 -12.22
C PHE A 581 21.36 3.80 -10.77
N VAL A 582 22.55 3.30 -10.45
CA VAL A 582 22.97 2.96 -9.10
C VAL A 582 24.32 3.61 -8.86
N LEU A 583 24.42 4.38 -7.77
CA LEU A 583 25.65 5.01 -7.33
C LEU A 583 26.00 4.49 -5.93
N ASP A 584 27.20 3.96 -5.75
CA ASP A 584 27.71 3.69 -4.41
C ASP A 584 28.20 5.00 -3.76
N MET A 585 27.43 5.52 -2.81
CA MET A 585 27.74 6.77 -2.13
C MET A 585 28.97 6.68 -1.22
N ALA A 586 29.51 5.48 -0.99
CA ALA A 586 30.79 5.25 -0.34
C ALA A 586 32.00 5.75 -1.16
N ALA A 587 31.81 6.17 -2.42
CA ALA A 587 32.86 6.78 -3.23
C ALA A 587 33.38 8.12 -2.67
N ARG A 588 32.56 8.83 -1.88
CA ARG A 588 32.90 10.12 -1.29
C ARG A 588 33.78 9.94 -0.06
N SER A 589 34.59 10.94 0.28
CA SER A 589 35.47 10.86 1.46
C SER A 589 34.65 10.88 2.76
N PRO A 590 34.92 10.02 3.76
CA PRO A 590 34.15 9.95 5.01
C PRO A 590 34.13 11.24 5.83
N ASN A 591 35.15 12.09 5.65
CA ASN A 591 35.31 13.36 6.36
C ASN A 591 34.64 14.54 5.65
N GLN A 592 34.05 14.32 4.47
CA GLN A 592 33.27 15.34 3.78
C GLN A 592 31.84 15.35 4.33
N ASP A 593 31.26 16.54 4.45
CA ASP A 593 29.86 16.74 4.89
C ASP A 593 28.86 16.04 3.96
N ASP A 594 29.27 15.84 2.71
CA ASP A 594 28.52 15.17 1.65
C ASP A 594 28.52 13.63 1.72
N HIS A 595 29.17 13.04 2.73
CA HIS A 595 29.21 11.60 2.94
C HIS A 595 27.89 11.08 3.54
N TYR A 596 27.44 9.90 3.11
CA TYR A 596 26.13 9.36 3.50
C TYR A 596 25.98 9.15 5.02
N THR A 597 27.07 8.89 5.75
CA THR A 597 27.03 8.75 7.21
C THR A 597 26.84 10.07 7.95
N GLN A 598 27.14 11.21 7.30
CA GLN A 598 26.91 12.54 7.85
C GLN A 598 25.48 13.02 7.61
N ASN A 599 24.71 12.28 6.80
CA ASN A 599 23.30 12.59 6.59
C ASN A 599 22.55 12.56 7.93
N GLU A 600 21.72 13.59 8.15
CA GLU A 600 20.90 13.77 9.34
C GLU A 600 20.07 12.52 9.68
N SER A 601 19.42 11.90 8.68
CA SER A 601 18.60 10.71 8.87
C SER A 601 19.42 9.53 9.40
N PHE A 602 20.65 9.37 8.89
CA PHE A 602 21.57 8.33 9.33
C PHE A 602 22.04 8.58 10.77
N GLN A 603 22.48 9.81 11.06
CA GLN A 603 22.98 10.18 12.39
C GLN A 603 21.88 10.06 13.46
N LYS A 604 20.67 10.57 13.20
CA LYS A 604 19.54 10.49 14.15
C LYS A 604 19.14 9.06 14.46
N LEU A 605 19.07 8.18 13.46
CA LEU A 605 18.76 6.78 13.69
C LEU A 605 19.90 6.06 14.41
N LYS A 606 21.15 6.32 14.04
CA LYS A 606 22.31 5.76 14.73
C LYS A 606 22.33 6.17 16.20
N THR A 607 22.15 7.44 16.53
CA THR A 607 22.13 7.92 17.92
C THR A 607 20.96 7.36 18.72
N ARG A 608 19.78 7.25 18.12
CA ARG A 608 18.60 6.62 18.74
C ARG A 608 18.85 5.17 19.14
N TRP A 609 19.51 4.39 18.28
CA TRP A 609 19.70 2.95 18.48
C TRP A 609 21.05 2.54 19.07
N MET A 610 21.88 3.51 19.46
CA MET A 610 23.14 3.24 20.19
C MET A 610 22.91 2.83 21.65
N THR A 611 21.81 3.26 22.28
CA THR A 611 21.56 3.06 23.71
C THR A 611 20.88 1.71 24.03
N GLY A 612 20.01 1.20 23.16
CA GLY A 612 19.35 -0.09 23.36
C GLY A 612 18.41 -0.49 22.22
N THR A 613 18.15 -1.79 22.10
CA THR A 613 17.30 -2.42 21.06
C THR A 613 16.10 -3.19 21.66
N GLU A 614 15.64 -2.74 22.82
CA GLU A 614 14.55 -3.40 23.57
C GLU A 614 13.18 -3.18 22.93
N ASN A 615 12.94 -2.00 22.34
CA ASN A 615 11.66 -1.64 21.71
C ASN A 615 11.43 -2.32 20.34
N LEU A 616 12.33 -3.18 19.88
CA LEU A 616 12.16 -3.86 18.60
C LEU A 616 11.15 -5.01 18.70
N ASP A 617 10.37 -5.16 17.65
CA ASP A 617 9.41 -6.24 17.52
C ASP A 617 10.13 -7.55 17.21
N MET A 618 9.68 -8.62 17.85
CA MET A 618 10.13 -9.96 17.56
C MET A 618 9.17 -10.63 16.57
N ILE A 619 9.69 -11.02 15.42
CA ILE A 619 8.97 -11.83 14.43
C ILE A 619 9.34 -13.30 14.64
N THR A 620 8.34 -14.17 14.65
CA THR A 620 8.53 -15.62 14.75
C THR A 620 8.19 -16.29 13.43
N VAL A 621 9.16 -16.97 12.84
CA VAL A 621 9.04 -17.69 11.56
C VAL A 621 9.10 -19.19 11.78
N LYS A 622 8.03 -19.88 11.40
CA LYS A 622 7.92 -21.35 11.40
C LYS A 622 8.29 -21.86 10.00
N ALA A 623 9.58 -22.12 9.79
CA ALA A 623 10.13 -22.54 8.51
C ALA A 623 10.12 -24.06 8.33
N ASN A 624 9.48 -24.54 7.26
CA ASN A 624 9.54 -25.92 6.79
C ASN A 624 10.23 -25.98 5.41
N ILE A 625 11.32 -26.72 5.34
CA ILE A 625 12.17 -26.88 4.16
C ILE A 625 12.06 -28.31 3.62
N ARG A 626 12.44 -28.52 2.37
CA ARG A 626 12.55 -29.87 1.81
C ARG A 626 13.68 -30.66 2.47
N PHE A 627 13.49 -31.98 2.59
CA PHE A 627 14.50 -32.89 3.13
C PHE A 627 15.70 -33.00 2.17
N ASN A 628 15.46 -33.44 0.94
CA ASN A 628 16.46 -33.72 -0.09
C ASN A 628 16.22 -32.94 -1.40
N SER A 629 17.17 -33.02 -2.33
CA SER A 629 17.08 -32.35 -3.64
C SER A 629 15.93 -32.85 -4.52
N SER A 630 15.49 -34.10 -4.31
CA SER A 630 14.31 -34.68 -4.98
C SER A 630 12.98 -34.07 -4.52
N GLY A 631 12.94 -33.42 -3.35
CA GLY A 631 11.77 -32.67 -2.88
C GLY A 631 10.59 -33.54 -2.44
N LEU A 632 10.80 -34.76 -1.94
CA LEU A 632 9.68 -35.67 -1.63
C LEU A 632 8.99 -35.36 -0.28
N ASN A 633 9.75 -34.84 0.70
CA ASN A 633 9.27 -34.63 2.07
C ASN A 633 9.70 -33.27 2.60
N LEU A 634 8.86 -32.70 3.47
CA LEU A 634 9.16 -31.53 4.27
C LEU A 634 9.71 -31.93 5.63
N ILE A 635 10.69 -31.16 6.11
CA ILE A 635 11.20 -31.19 7.48
C ILE A 635 11.14 -29.78 8.07
N LYS A 636 11.10 -29.70 9.39
CA LYS A 636 11.29 -28.43 10.09
C LYS A 636 12.74 -27.99 9.89
N TYR A 637 12.96 -26.69 9.78
CA TYR A 637 14.32 -26.14 9.80
C TYR A 637 15.02 -26.49 11.13
N ASP A 638 16.34 -26.67 11.12
CA ASP A 638 17.08 -27.15 12.30
C ASP A 638 16.95 -26.17 13.49
N ARG A 639 16.89 -24.86 13.21
CA ARG A 639 16.56 -23.82 14.20
C ARG A 639 15.06 -23.50 14.12
N TYR A 640 14.22 -24.24 14.83
CA TYR A 640 12.76 -24.05 14.82
C TYR A 640 12.19 -23.72 16.21
N PRO A 641 11.38 -22.65 16.35
CA PRO A 641 11.10 -21.62 15.36
C PRO A 641 12.28 -20.63 15.21
N ILE A 642 12.32 -19.92 14.08
CA ILE A 642 13.27 -18.84 13.86
C ILE A 642 12.69 -17.56 14.49
N GLN A 643 13.50 -16.84 15.27
CA GLN A 643 13.10 -15.56 15.86
C GLN A 643 14.14 -14.49 15.53
N TYR A 644 13.67 -13.31 15.11
CA TYR A 644 14.54 -12.17 14.84
C TYR A 644 13.84 -10.86 15.18
N LYS A 645 14.62 -9.83 15.48
CA LYS A 645 14.13 -8.49 15.83
C LYS A 645 14.09 -7.55 14.63
N VAL A 646 13.04 -6.74 14.51
CA VAL A 646 12.84 -5.77 13.42
C VAL A 646 12.35 -4.40 13.91
N ALA A 647 12.55 -3.40 13.06
CA ALA A 647 11.94 -2.08 13.22
C ALA A 647 10.44 -2.12 12.89
N GLN A 648 9.68 -1.14 13.36
CA GLN A 648 8.33 -0.86 12.88
C GLN A 648 8.34 0.46 12.09
N LEU A 649 7.21 0.83 11.48
CA LEU A 649 7.08 2.09 10.75
C LEU A 649 7.36 3.33 11.65
N GLU A 650 6.95 3.28 12.92
CA GLU A 650 7.19 4.34 13.91
C GLU A 650 8.65 4.47 14.37
N HIS A 651 9.46 3.43 14.14
CA HIS A 651 10.89 3.44 14.44
C HIS A 651 11.71 4.15 13.37
N GLY A 652 11.13 4.39 12.20
CA GLY A 652 11.74 5.17 11.13
C GLY A 652 11.81 6.66 11.44
N TYR A 653 12.42 7.39 10.50
CA TYR A 653 12.57 8.83 10.57
C TYR A 653 12.17 9.47 9.24
N TRP A 654 11.28 10.46 9.31
CA TRP A 654 10.94 11.33 8.18
C TRP A 654 11.81 12.58 8.22
N SER A 655 12.49 12.89 7.11
CA SER A 655 13.23 14.14 7.00
C SER A 655 12.30 15.34 6.85
N GLU A 656 12.86 16.51 7.10
CA GLU A 656 12.32 17.75 6.57
C GLU A 656 12.46 17.77 5.04
N PRO A 657 11.62 18.50 4.30
CA PRO A 657 11.79 18.60 2.86
C PRO A 657 13.08 19.33 2.51
N PHE A 658 13.82 18.81 1.54
CA PHE A 658 15.10 19.37 1.12
C PHE A 658 15.22 19.37 -0.40
N LEU A 659 15.97 20.33 -0.94
CA LEU A 659 16.29 20.41 -2.36
C LEU A 659 17.54 19.56 -2.64
N ASP A 660 17.41 18.51 -3.43
CA ASP A 660 18.57 17.73 -3.85
C ASP A 660 19.28 18.41 -5.03
N CYS A 661 20.40 19.09 -4.77
CA CYS A 661 21.24 19.70 -5.80
C CYS A 661 22.00 18.68 -6.68
N GLY A 662 22.05 17.42 -6.25
CA GLY A 662 22.89 16.40 -6.86
C GLY A 662 22.24 15.70 -8.04
N LEU A 663 21.49 14.64 -7.74
CA LEU A 663 21.05 13.64 -8.72
C LEU A 663 19.68 13.98 -9.32
N HIS A 664 18.79 14.58 -8.54
CA HIS A 664 17.39 14.77 -8.94
C HIS A 664 17.01 16.22 -9.24
N ASN A 665 17.75 17.20 -8.71
CA ASN A 665 17.50 18.65 -8.88
C ASN A 665 16.03 19.06 -8.61
N GLN A 666 15.44 18.52 -7.54
CA GLN A 666 14.04 18.75 -7.16
C GLN A 666 13.84 18.66 -5.64
N TRP A 667 12.74 19.22 -5.15
CA TRP A 667 12.35 19.14 -3.74
C TRP A 667 11.91 17.72 -3.37
N LEU A 668 12.59 17.13 -2.40
CA LEU A 668 12.39 15.77 -1.95
C LEU A 668 12.04 15.71 -0.47
N ILE A 669 11.40 14.63 -0.09
CA ILE A 669 11.26 14.20 1.29
C ILE A 669 11.73 12.75 1.40
N SER A 670 12.41 12.43 2.51
CA SER A 670 12.97 11.11 2.72
C SER A 670 12.36 10.41 3.92
N TYR A 671 12.14 9.11 3.79
CA TYR A 671 11.88 8.22 4.92
C TYR A 671 13.05 7.25 5.09
N ALA A 672 13.57 7.15 6.31
CA ALA A 672 14.67 6.27 6.66
C ALA A 672 14.24 5.21 7.67
N SER A 673 14.50 3.94 7.37
CA SER A 673 14.17 2.78 8.19
C SER A 673 15.43 2.04 8.65
N PRO A 674 15.67 1.88 9.97
CA PRO A 674 16.86 1.21 10.47
C PRO A 674 16.79 -0.32 10.25
N PHE A 675 17.94 -0.96 10.09
CA PHE A 675 18.05 -2.42 10.07
C PHE A 675 19.17 -2.90 11.00
N PHE A 676 19.01 -4.13 11.50
CA PHE A 676 19.77 -4.64 12.63
C PHE A 676 20.39 -6.00 12.34
N GLY A 677 21.47 -6.33 13.05
CA GLY A 677 22.16 -7.59 12.93
C GLY A 677 22.88 -7.96 14.23
N PRO A 678 23.45 -9.17 14.31
CA PRO A 678 24.17 -9.59 15.50
C PRO A 678 25.48 -8.78 15.67
N ASP A 679 25.84 -8.50 16.91
CA ASP A 679 27.20 -8.05 17.29
C ASP A 679 28.25 -9.11 16.87
N LYS A 680 29.53 -8.77 16.86
CA LYS A 680 30.65 -9.66 16.50
C LYS A 680 30.65 -10.98 17.29
N LEU A 681 30.18 -10.94 18.54
CA LEU A 681 30.04 -12.11 19.42
C LEU A 681 28.68 -12.82 19.30
N ARG A 682 27.76 -12.33 18.45
CA ARG A 682 26.38 -12.81 18.27
C ARG A 682 25.52 -12.89 19.55
N LEU A 683 25.84 -12.11 20.58
CA LEU A 683 25.09 -12.10 21.86
C LEU A 683 23.92 -11.12 21.89
N ARG A 684 24.03 -10.00 21.18
CA ARG A 684 23.03 -8.92 21.14
C ARG A 684 22.82 -8.42 19.72
N VAL A 685 21.67 -7.81 19.49
CA VAL A 685 21.32 -7.16 18.24
C VAL A 685 21.80 -5.72 18.27
N GLU A 686 22.55 -5.31 17.26
CA GLU A 686 23.08 -3.95 17.07
C GLU A 686 22.60 -3.33 15.75
N PHE A 687 22.62 -2.00 15.71
CA PHE A 687 22.36 -1.22 14.51
C PHE A 687 23.40 -1.50 13.43
N LYS A 688 22.97 -1.82 12.20
CA LYS A 688 23.86 -2.10 11.06
C LYS A 688 23.78 -1.06 9.96
N GLY A 689 22.70 -0.30 9.88
CA GLY A 689 22.50 0.70 8.84
C GLY A 689 21.04 1.13 8.68
N VAL A 690 20.76 1.87 7.60
CA VAL A 690 19.42 2.39 7.27
C VAL A 690 19.09 2.17 5.80
N VAL A 691 17.82 1.95 5.51
CA VAL A 691 17.26 2.03 4.16
C VAL A 691 16.55 3.36 4.02
N VAL A 692 16.86 4.14 2.99
CA VAL A 692 16.28 5.47 2.75
C VAL A 692 15.51 5.46 1.45
N VAL A 693 14.30 6.01 1.46
CA VAL A 693 13.46 6.20 0.27
C VAL A 693 13.20 7.69 0.09
N ASN A 694 13.46 8.19 -1.11
CA ASN A 694 13.29 9.59 -1.50
C ASN A 694 12.07 9.76 -2.41
N LEU A 695 11.20 10.70 -2.05
CA LEU A 695 9.91 10.96 -2.67
C LEU A 695 9.83 12.42 -3.12
N LYS A 696 9.09 12.69 -4.19
CA LYS A 696 8.87 14.05 -4.67
C LYS A 696 7.91 14.78 -3.74
N LEU A 697 8.31 15.95 -3.24
CA LEU A 697 7.40 16.79 -2.46
C LEU A 697 6.19 17.24 -3.28
N SER A 698 6.37 17.43 -4.60
CA SER A 698 5.29 17.85 -5.51
C SER A 698 4.15 16.85 -5.65
N GLU A 699 4.34 15.59 -5.24
CA GLU A 699 3.28 14.57 -5.25
C GLU A 699 2.44 14.55 -3.96
N LEU A 700 2.83 15.29 -2.93
CA LEU A 700 2.10 15.36 -1.66
C LEU A 700 0.89 16.30 -1.77
N ASP A 701 -0.29 15.84 -1.38
CA ASP A 701 -1.50 16.68 -1.28
C ASP A 701 -1.40 17.61 -0.06
N VAL A 702 -1.75 18.88 -0.27
CA VAL A 702 -1.75 19.90 0.80
C VAL A 702 -3.12 20.00 1.47
N ASN A 703 -3.14 20.03 2.80
CA ASN A 703 -4.34 20.31 3.59
C ASN A 703 -4.39 21.77 4.06
N GLN A 704 -5.28 22.57 3.48
CA GLN A 704 -5.49 23.98 3.85
C GLN A 704 -6.64 24.20 4.85
N CYS A 705 -7.39 23.15 5.17
CA CYS A 705 -8.53 23.25 6.07
C CYS A 705 -8.09 23.57 7.50
N ASP A 706 -9.06 23.96 8.32
CA ASP A 706 -8.83 24.13 9.75
C ASP A 706 -8.44 22.79 10.38
N ALA A 707 -7.48 22.82 11.31
CA ALA A 707 -7.16 21.64 12.10
C ALA A 707 -8.19 21.50 13.22
N ASP A 708 -8.73 20.29 13.41
CA ASP A 708 -9.59 19.99 14.57
C ASP A 708 -8.78 20.09 15.89
N GLU A 709 -7.47 19.83 15.83
CA GLU A 709 -6.55 19.88 16.96
C GLU A 709 -5.52 21.01 16.81
N TYR A 710 -5.42 21.88 17.83
CA TYR A 710 -4.53 23.06 17.79
C TYR A 710 -3.04 22.70 17.67
N HIS A 711 -2.63 21.58 18.27
CA HIS A 711 -1.22 21.16 18.42
C HIS A 711 -0.62 20.57 17.13
N VAL A 712 -1.45 20.26 16.13
CA VAL A 712 -0.97 19.73 14.85
C VAL A 712 -0.26 20.85 14.07
N SER A 713 1.02 20.63 13.78
CA SER A 713 1.87 21.56 13.05
C SER A 713 1.68 21.38 11.54
N ASN A 714 0.87 22.26 10.95
CA ASN A 714 0.65 22.35 9.51
C ASN A 714 0.84 23.81 9.09
N ALA A 715 1.75 24.07 8.15
CA ALA A 715 2.06 25.42 7.67
C ALA A 715 0.85 26.08 7.00
N PHE A 716 -0.02 25.28 6.37
CA PHE A 716 -1.12 25.76 5.53
C PHE A 716 -2.49 25.71 6.23
N LYS A 717 -2.56 25.32 7.50
CA LYS A 717 -3.83 25.20 8.23
C LYS A 717 -4.56 26.54 8.29
N GLY A 718 -5.84 26.52 7.93
CA GLY A 718 -6.70 27.71 7.92
C GLY A 718 -6.42 28.71 6.81
N THR A 719 -5.57 28.38 5.83
CA THR A 719 -5.30 29.25 4.65
C THR A 719 -6.39 29.18 3.57
N HIS A 720 -7.36 28.27 3.71
CA HIS A 720 -8.47 28.11 2.79
C HIS A 720 -9.34 29.38 2.69
N LYS A 721 -9.94 29.60 1.51
CA LYS A 721 -10.77 30.78 1.21
C LYS A 721 -12.28 30.58 1.39
N CYS A 722 -12.71 29.41 1.89
CA CYS A 722 -14.13 29.17 2.20
C CYS A 722 -14.71 30.23 3.16
N ASP A 723 -15.96 30.63 2.93
CA ASP A 723 -16.66 31.53 3.86
C ASP A 723 -16.88 30.86 5.22
N ARG A 724 -16.24 31.39 6.27
CA ARG A 724 -16.25 30.78 7.61
C ARG A 724 -17.62 30.83 8.28
N LYS A 725 -18.51 31.73 7.86
CA LYS A 725 -19.85 31.86 8.43
C LYS A 725 -20.80 30.78 7.92
N SER A 726 -20.85 30.60 6.60
CA SER A 726 -21.82 29.73 5.94
C SER A 726 -21.30 28.34 5.55
N THR A 727 -19.98 28.15 5.46
CA THR A 727 -19.37 26.91 4.95
C THR A 727 -18.36 26.27 5.91
N ARG A 728 -18.08 24.98 5.71
CA ARG A 728 -17.05 24.17 6.36
C ARG A 728 -16.10 23.61 5.31
N CYS A 729 -14.80 23.66 5.60
CA CYS A 729 -13.76 23.12 4.73
C CYS A 729 -13.60 21.61 4.95
N PHE A 730 -13.47 20.86 3.85
CA PHE A 730 -13.06 19.46 3.87
C PHE A 730 -11.90 19.25 2.87
N PRO A 731 -10.82 18.56 3.26
CA PRO A 731 -9.69 18.31 2.35
C PRO A 731 -10.10 17.35 1.23
N THR A 732 -9.50 17.53 0.05
CA THR A 732 -9.72 16.69 -1.13
C THR A 732 -8.38 16.13 -1.58
N SER A 733 -8.25 14.81 -1.62
CA SER A 733 -7.05 14.14 -2.13
C SER A 733 -6.95 14.22 -3.66
N GLY A 734 -5.73 14.10 -4.19
CA GLY A 734 -5.48 14.01 -5.63
C GLY A 734 -5.19 15.33 -6.33
N ARG A 735 -4.98 16.42 -5.58
CA ARG A 735 -4.68 17.75 -6.12
C ARG A 735 -3.18 18.06 -6.12
N LYS A 736 -2.36 17.14 -5.61
CA LYS A 736 -0.90 17.27 -5.49
C LYS A 736 -0.53 18.50 -4.67
N PHE A 737 0.71 18.96 -4.81
CA PHE A 737 1.22 20.10 -4.06
C PHE A 737 0.74 21.43 -4.67
N GLU A 738 -0.56 21.67 -4.63
CA GLU A 738 -1.22 22.89 -5.16
C GLU A 738 -2.25 23.43 -4.16
N SER A 739 -2.60 24.71 -4.31
CA SER A 739 -3.68 25.33 -3.56
C SER A 739 -5.06 24.93 -4.10
N GLY A 740 -6.08 25.02 -3.25
CA GLY A 740 -7.44 24.62 -3.57
C GLY A 740 -7.69 23.11 -3.38
N GLY A 741 -6.81 22.40 -2.68
CA GLY A 741 -6.94 20.99 -2.29
C GLY A 741 -8.06 20.70 -1.27
N TYR A 742 -9.19 21.38 -1.38
CA TYR A 742 -10.31 21.29 -0.45
C TYR A 742 -11.64 21.58 -1.14
N ARG A 743 -12.74 21.31 -0.45
CA ARG A 743 -14.10 21.71 -0.84
C ARG A 743 -14.79 22.44 0.31
N CYS A 744 -15.62 23.42 -0.03
CA CYS A 744 -16.43 24.16 0.93
C CYS A 744 -17.86 23.62 0.92
N GLU A 745 -18.23 22.86 1.95
CA GLU A 745 -19.59 22.33 2.15
C GLU A 745 -20.41 23.27 3.04
N CYS A 746 -21.70 23.43 2.76
CA CYS A 746 -22.56 24.32 3.56
C CYS A 746 -22.75 23.81 5.00
N LYS A 747 -22.73 24.71 5.98
CA LYS A 747 -23.03 24.40 7.39
C LYS A 747 -24.54 24.15 7.59
N GLN A 748 -24.87 23.54 8.72
CA GLN A 748 -26.26 23.36 9.18
C GLN A 748 -27.01 24.71 9.16
N GLY A 749 -28.20 24.73 8.55
CA GLY A 749 -29.01 25.94 8.40
C GLY A 749 -28.67 26.81 7.19
N TYR A 750 -27.64 26.44 6.41
CA TYR A 750 -27.30 27.04 5.13
C TYR A 750 -27.56 26.06 3.98
N GLU A 751 -27.78 26.59 2.78
CA GLU A 751 -28.01 25.81 1.57
C GLU A 751 -27.14 26.30 0.40
N TYR A 752 -26.85 25.37 -0.52
CA TYR A 752 -26.05 25.65 -1.70
C TYR A 752 -26.89 26.45 -2.70
N PRO A 753 -26.48 27.68 -3.07
CA PRO A 753 -27.36 28.60 -3.79
C PRO A 753 -27.37 28.38 -5.30
N PHE A 754 -26.45 27.60 -5.87
CA PHE A 754 -26.27 27.55 -7.33
C PHE A 754 -26.89 26.32 -7.98
N ASN A 755 -27.41 26.49 -9.20
CA ASN A 755 -27.83 25.37 -10.05
C ASN A 755 -26.60 24.75 -10.75
N GLN A 756 -25.86 23.90 -10.04
CA GLN A 756 -24.68 23.18 -10.54
C GLN A 756 -24.77 21.69 -10.20
N PRO A 757 -24.06 20.80 -10.91
CA PRO A 757 -24.04 19.36 -10.60
C PRO A 757 -23.34 19.03 -9.26
N THR A 758 -22.69 20.00 -8.62
CA THR A 758 -22.03 19.84 -7.33
C THR A 758 -22.86 20.47 -6.20
N THR A 759 -22.70 19.96 -4.98
CA THR A 759 -23.36 20.47 -3.75
C THR A 759 -22.43 21.27 -2.85
N TYR A 760 -21.20 21.50 -3.32
CA TYR A 760 -20.15 22.23 -2.63
C TYR A 760 -19.45 23.18 -3.60
N ILE A 761 -18.69 24.12 -3.04
CA ILE A 761 -17.82 25.02 -3.81
C ILE A 761 -16.42 24.41 -3.85
N ASP A 762 -15.87 24.22 -5.05
CA ASP A 762 -14.52 23.67 -5.24
C ASP A 762 -13.46 24.68 -4.76
N GLY A 763 -12.49 24.22 -3.97
CA GLY A 763 -11.39 25.02 -3.47
C GLY A 763 -10.51 25.61 -4.58
N GLN A 764 -10.29 24.90 -5.69
CA GLN A 764 -9.53 25.45 -6.82
C GLN A 764 -10.25 26.64 -7.47
N MET A 765 -11.58 26.57 -7.58
CA MET A 765 -12.40 27.69 -8.05
C MET A 765 -12.32 28.87 -7.07
N MET A 766 -12.37 28.60 -5.76
CA MET A 766 -12.25 29.64 -4.72
C MET A 766 -10.91 30.36 -4.77
N GLU A 767 -9.80 29.63 -4.88
CA GLU A 767 -8.46 30.20 -4.94
C GLU A 767 -8.27 31.00 -6.25
N ALA A 768 -8.73 30.46 -7.40
CA ALA A 768 -8.65 31.18 -8.68
C ALA A 768 -9.44 32.50 -8.67
N GLU A 769 -10.67 32.48 -8.15
CA GLU A 769 -11.51 33.67 -8.04
C GLU A 769 -10.92 34.69 -7.06
N TYR A 770 -10.26 34.23 -5.99
CA TYR A 770 -9.52 35.10 -5.08
C TYR A 770 -8.28 35.72 -5.74
N THR A 771 -7.54 34.97 -6.56
CA THR A 771 -6.43 35.51 -7.36
C THR A 771 -6.90 36.59 -8.33
N ASN A 772 -8.09 36.46 -8.92
CA ASN A 772 -8.69 37.52 -9.72
C ASN A 772 -8.96 38.79 -8.88
N VAL A 773 -9.43 38.65 -7.62
CA VAL A 773 -9.57 39.78 -6.69
C VAL A 773 -8.21 40.43 -6.40
N LEU A 774 -7.15 39.63 -6.20
CA LEU A 774 -5.80 40.15 -5.98
C LEU A 774 -5.23 40.90 -7.18
N GLN A 775 -5.57 40.49 -8.40
CA GLN A 775 -5.11 41.13 -9.64
C GLN A 775 -5.99 42.30 -10.08
N GLY A 776 -7.23 42.40 -9.59
CA GLY A 776 -8.20 43.41 -10.01
C GLY A 776 -9.00 43.04 -11.24
N ASN A 777 -8.95 41.77 -11.62
CA ASN A 777 -9.76 41.22 -12.69
C ASN A 777 -11.21 41.03 -12.20
N PRO A 778 -12.19 40.95 -13.11
CA PRO A 778 -13.55 40.56 -12.76
C PRO A 778 -13.58 39.22 -12.00
N SER A 779 -14.21 39.20 -10.82
CA SER A 779 -14.24 38.05 -9.93
C SER A 779 -15.64 37.84 -9.35
N ARG A 780 -16.00 36.57 -9.09
CA ARG A 780 -17.26 36.18 -8.43
C ARG A 780 -17.07 35.83 -6.96
N PHE A 781 -15.90 36.09 -6.39
CA PHE A 781 -15.52 35.63 -5.05
C PHE A 781 -16.58 35.93 -3.96
N ASP A 782 -17.15 37.13 -3.94
CA ASP A 782 -18.12 37.54 -2.90
C ASP A 782 -19.46 36.77 -2.99
N SER A 783 -19.78 36.21 -4.15
CA SER A 783 -20.96 35.38 -4.35
C SER A 783 -20.76 33.92 -3.90
N LEU A 784 -19.52 33.48 -3.73
CA LEU A 784 -19.17 32.08 -3.43
C LEU A 784 -19.31 31.77 -1.93
N ALA A 785 -20.53 31.92 -1.41
CA ALA A 785 -20.92 31.57 -0.05
C ALA A 785 -22.24 30.78 -0.06
N CYS A 786 -22.50 30.00 0.98
CA CYS A 786 -23.81 29.39 1.16
C CYS A 786 -24.80 30.42 1.73
N ARG A 787 -26.07 30.33 1.35
CA ARG A 787 -27.10 31.24 1.85
C ARG A 787 -27.89 30.62 2.99
N LEU A 788 -28.51 31.45 3.82
CA LEU A 788 -29.44 30.96 4.84
C LEU A 788 -30.65 30.31 4.16
N VAL A 789 -31.12 29.20 4.73
CA VAL A 789 -32.32 28.52 4.27
C VAL A 789 -33.52 29.49 4.33
N GLN A 790 -34.16 29.70 3.20
CA GLN A 790 -35.42 30.44 3.08
C GLN A 790 -36.59 29.49 3.41
N TYR A 791 -37.58 30.00 4.15
CA TYR A 791 -38.76 29.26 4.59
C TYR A 791 -40.02 29.80 3.95
#